data_AF-A0AAN8QAF3-F1
#
_entry.id   AF-A0AAN8QAF3-F1
#
_cell.length_a   1.000
_cell.length_b   1.000
_cell.length_c   1.000
_cell.angle_alpha   90.00
_cell.angle_beta   90.00
_cell.angle_gamma   90.00
#
_symmetry.space_group_name_H-M   'P 1'
#
loop_
_entity.id
_entity.type
_entity.pdbx_description
1 polymer ?
#
loop_
_entity_poly.entity_id
_entity_poly.type
_entity_poly.pdbx_seq_one_letter_code
_entity_poly.pdbx_strand_id
1 'polypeptide(L)'
;MVEYKVQVTTGDFLFSGSSDYIYVTLIGTEGESERTNLDNFGLDFMTGMTGTYTVTTPSSLGRLLLVKLEKEQYLLLPENEWFCSKVVVTMPEGDIILFPCYRWVSRGEVVELRGGKASKIFEDELPLLVDHRKKELERNKKLFQWIVYAEGVPHINNATEVSALPSEVKFSFSKMSEFIYTKAAAIAELKLKGLVDSTEQWKDLDLMKHVFWSNRTPISEYVSEHWREDDFFGSQFLNGTNPNVIQRCTTLPPNFPVTDEMVQPFLEDGSSLAMEMQEGNIFLCDYKRLKGVPTRVVNGKPLSLTAALCLFYKNPEDKLLPIAIQLEQQPSEQNPIFLPSDSEHDWLLAKIFVRNADFSEYQISYHLLGTHLLAEAFAMATLRSLPIMHPLHKLLIPHFRYTLQINLLARKRLISPDGPLANGAMGLEGLKELLKRAHSEITYSSLCLPENIVARGLESIPNFYYREDGLKLWNIIHSFVQGMVEHFYSSDSEVSRDSELQDWINEIFIHGFLGNNKLGIPKRFDKVEEVVKFVTMIIFTVSAQHCALNMGQFDYGGWVPNNPLLLRKAPPTTKGSSSMNTILEVLPDISTTVNNMASTWLLSKRYADIITLGTYPDQHFDEAVPKQMIKQFQAELSYLSGSIIERNATLTLPYNYLNPAEMENSTGTYTVTTLSPRGRLLLVKLEKEQYLFLPENKWFCSKVVATTPDQQKIFEDELPLLVDYRKKELEPHKKLFQWNEFAEGLPHMNSAKELSALLAEVLFSFSKEVETIYTRESGMLELKLKGLADSTKQWEDLDKMKKVFWFRKTPISEYVSEYWKEDYFFGSQFLNGNNPNVIQRCTTLPPNFPVTDEMKGNIFICDYKRLEGVPTRVVNGEALPLTAALCLFYNNPEDKLMPIAIQLEQQPSEQNPIFLPSDSEHDWLLAKMFVRNADFTEHQNSYHLLGTHLLAEAFAMATLRSLPIMHPLHKDTTLGLEGLKELLKRAHSEITYSSVCLLENIVARGLESIPNFYYREDGLKLWNAINSFVQGMVEHFYSSDSEVSRDSELQDWINEIFIHGFLGNGKSGIPQRFDTVKEVIKFITMVIFTVSAQHSAVSMGEVR
;
A
#
# COMPACT_ATOMS: atom_id res chain seq x y z
N MET A 1 13.42 37.49 29.95
CA MET A 1 12.66 36.28 29.59
C MET A 1 13.65 35.17 29.36
N VAL A 2 13.25 33.94 29.63
CA VAL A 2 14.02 32.72 29.39
C VAL A 2 13.38 32.00 28.20
N GLU A 3 14.17 31.62 27.20
CA GLU A 3 13.70 31.09 25.92
C GLU A 3 13.99 29.60 25.79
N TYR A 4 12.98 28.82 25.40
CA TYR A 4 13.06 27.39 25.11
C TYR A 4 12.74 27.18 23.63
N LYS A 5 13.59 26.46 22.90
CA LYS A 5 13.28 26.09 21.51
C LYS A 5 12.60 24.74 21.48
N VAL A 6 11.37 24.70 21.00
CA VAL A 6 10.55 23.50 20.92
C VAL A 6 10.49 23.06 19.47
N GLN A 7 11.04 21.90 19.14
CA GLN A 7 10.87 21.28 17.83
C GLN A 7 9.79 20.21 17.91
N VAL A 8 8.87 20.18 16.94
CA VAL A 8 7.77 19.20 16.90
C VAL A 8 7.78 18.51 15.55
N THR A 9 7.86 17.18 15.56
CA THR A 9 7.86 16.34 14.35
C THR A 9 6.50 15.65 14.19
N THR A 10 5.81 15.94 13.09
CA THR A 10 4.67 15.14 12.60
C THR A 10 5.20 13.86 11.94
N GLY A 11 4.48 12.74 12.07
CA GLY A 11 4.83 11.49 11.39
C GLY A 11 4.74 11.57 9.86
N ASP A 12 5.28 10.56 9.19
CA ASP A 12 5.32 10.44 7.73
C ASP A 12 4.16 9.60 7.14
N PHE A 13 3.34 8.98 8.00
CA PHE A 13 2.13 8.26 7.58
C PHE A 13 1.17 9.17 6.78
N LEU A 14 0.48 8.60 5.79
CA LEU A 14 -0.63 9.28 5.11
C LEU A 14 -1.67 9.76 6.13
N PHE A 15 -2.13 11.00 5.98
CA PHE A 15 -3.09 11.68 6.86
C PHE A 15 -2.61 11.96 8.30
N SER A 16 -1.31 11.87 8.58
CA SER A 16 -0.71 12.23 9.87
C SER A 16 -0.75 13.71 10.22
N GLY A 17 -0.77 14.60 9.22
CA GLY A 17 -0.70 16.06 9.43
C GLY A 17 -2.04 16.68 9.79
N SER A 18 -2.02 17.85 10.42
CA SER A 18 -3.23 18.59 10.78
C SER A 18 -3.09 20.09 10.52
N SER A 19 -4.22 20.74 10.29
CA SER A 19 -4.34 22.20 10.19
C SER A 19 -4.88 22.83 11.47
N ASP A 20 -5.10 22.06 12.52
CA ASP A 20 -5.60 22.53 13.82
C ASP A 20 -4.54 23.33 14.60
N TYR A 21 -4.98 24.18 15.53
CA TYR A 21 -4.08 24.85 16.45
C TYR A 21 -3.45 23.82 17.41
N ILE A 22 -2.12 23.79 17.47
CA ILE A 22 -1.37 22.95 18.41
C ILE A 22 -0.78 23.84 19.48
N TYR A 23 -1.17 23.61 20.74
CA TYR A 23 -0.63 24.33 21.88
C TYR A 23 0.35 23.48 22.66
N VAL A 24 1.40 24.11 23.18
CA VAL A 24 2.35 23.51 24.12
C VAL A 24 2.30 24.18 25.48
N THR A 25 2.55 23.40 26.53
CA THR A 25 2.91 23.92 27.86
C THR A 25 4.11 23.12 28.36
N LEU A 26 5.18 23.83 28.75
CA LEU A 26 6.40 23.25 29.30
C LEU A 26 6.29 23.25 30.83
N ILE A 27 6.42 22.08 31.47
CA ILE A 27 6.24 21.93 32.92
C ILE A 27 7.56 21.48 33.54
N GLY A 28 8.14 22.28 34.43
CA GLY A 28 9.42 22.03 35.09
C GLY A 28 9.34 22.01 36.62
N THR A 29 10.49 21.88 37.28
CA THR A 29 10.57 21.86 38.75
C THR A 29 10.28 23.18 39.44
N GLU A 30 10.44 24.31 38.74
CA GLU A 30 10.32 25.66 39.29
C GLU A 30 9.08 26.42 38.78
N GLY A 31 8.33 25.84 37.83
CA GLY A 31 7.09 26.40 37.30
C GLY A 31 6.63 25.73 36.00
N GLU A 32 5.57 26.29 35.43
CA GLU A 32 5.05 25.95 34.09
C GLU A 32 5.11 27.18 33.17
N SER A 33 5.25 26.97 31.86
CA SER A 33 5.13 28.04 30.87
C SER A 33 3.68 28.50 30.73
N GLU A 34 3.45 29.65 30.11
CA GLU A 34 2.13 29.94 29.56
C GLU A 34 1.79 28.95 28.43
N ARG A 35 0.49 28.72 28.24
CA ARG A 35 -0.06 27.91 27.15
C ARG A 35 0.22 28.61 25.82
N THR A 36 1.20 28.10 25.08
CA THR A 36 1.74 28.77 23.88
C THR A 36 1.21 28.10 22.62
N ASN A 37 0.59 28.86 21.72
CA ASN A 37 0.25 28.37 20.37
C ASN A 37 1.54 28.16 19.57
N LEU A 38 1.70 27.00 18.97
CA LEU A 38 2.83 26.68 18.12
C LEU A 38 2.49 27.06 16.68
N ASP A 39 2.95 28.23 16.26
CA ASP A 39 2.60 28.85 14.98
C ASP A 39 3.84 29.55 14.38
N ASN A 40 4.23 29.12 13.19
CA ASN A 40 5.25 29.72 12.35
C ASN A 40 4.62 30.29 11.08
N PHE A 41 5.36 31.14 10.37
CA PHE A 41 4.86 31.68 9.12
C PHE A 41 4.85 30.62 8.00
N GLY A 42 3.71 29.97 7.78
CA GLY A 42 3.53 28.96 6.72
C GLY A 42 2.42 27.95 7.02
N LEU A 43 2.56 26.75 6.46
CA LEU A 43 1.81 25.57 6.89
C LEU A 43 2.68 24.78 7.88
N ASP A 44 2.29 24.75 9.15
CA ASP A 44 2.88 23.87 10.15
C ASP A 44 2.22 22.48 10.16
N PHE A 45 2.82 21.55 10.92
CA PHE A 45 2.29 20.21 11.24
C PHE A 45 1.87 19.30 10.08
N MET A 46 2.23 19.61 8.82
CA MET A 46 2.01 18.70 7.69
C MET A 46 2.79 17.38 7.86
N THR A 47 2.34 16.34 7.17
CA THR A 47 2.97 15.01 7.15
C THR A 47 4.46 15.09 6.84
N GLY A 48 5.28 14.47 7.70
CA GLY A 48 6.74 14.43 7.64
C GLY A 48 7.45 15.73 8.05
N MET A 49 6.74 16.81 8.36
CA MET A 49 7.37 18.08 8.74
C MET A 49 7.87 18.08 10.19
N THR A 50 8.96 18.80 10.41
CA THR A 50 9.42 19.21 11.75
C THR A 50 9.43 20.73 11.83
N GLY A 51 8.51 21.29 12.63
CA GLY A 51 8.51 22.72 12.95
C GLY A 51 9.45 23.02 14.12
N THR A 52 9.93 24.26 14.21
CA THR A 52 10.69 24.77 15.36
C THR A 52 10.04 26.05 15.84
N TYR A 53 9.76 26.14 17.14
CA TYR A 53 9.03 27.24 17.77
C TYR A 53 9.80 27.74 19.00
N THR A 54 9.47 28.94 19.48
CA THR A 54 10.09 29.51 20.68
C THR A 54 9.03 29.73 21.76
N VAL A 55 9.22 29.10 22.92
CA VAL A 55 8.39 29.33 24.12
C VAL A 55 9.19 30.24 25.05
N THR A 56 8.60 31.35 25.48
CA THR A 56 9.25 32.32 26.37
C THR A 56 8.58 32.34 27.74
N THR A 57 9.38 32.60 28.77
CA THR A 57 8.94 32.56 30.18
C THR A 57 9.55 33.71 30.98
N PRO A 58 8.93 34.17 32.09
CA PRO A 58 9.49 35.23 32.92
C PRO A 58 10.79 34.83 33.62
N SER A 59 10.87 33.57 34.08
CA SER A 59 11.97 32.96 34.83
C SER A 59 12.24 31.54 34.32
N SER A 60 13.35 30.92 34.75
CA SER A 60 13.60 29.50 34.41
C SER A 60 12.49 28.60 34.96
N LEU A 61 12.24 27.50 34.26
CA LEU A 61 11.33 26.42 34.68
C LEU A 61 12.09 25.36 35.51
N GLY A 62 13.41 25.52 35.68
CA GLY A 62 14.29 24.53 36.28
C GLY A 62 14.43 23.28 35.41
N ARG A 63 14.51 22.10 36.02
CA ARG A 63 14.55 20.84 35.28
C ARG A 63 13.18 20.56 34.66
N LEU A 64 13.12 20.52 33.33
CA LEU A 64 11.89 20.18 32.61
C LEU A 64 11.45 18.74 32.94
N LEU A 65 10.14 18.56 33.18
CA LEU A 65 9.53 17.33 33.68
C LEU A 65 8.57 16.72 32.66
N LEU A 66 7.66 17.54 32.13
CA LEU A 66 6.62 17.15 31.18
C LEU A 66 6.48 18.19 30.06
N VAL A 67 6.05 17.72 28.89
CA VAL A 67 5.54 18.56 27.79
C VAL A 67 4.08 18.23 27.60
N LYS A 68 3.20 19.19 27.83
CA LYS A 68 1.76 19.05 27.56
C LYS A 68 1.46 19.59 26.17
N LEU A 69 0.79 18.77 25.35
CA LEU A 69 0.25 19.12 24.03
C LEU A 69 -1.27 19.14 24.07
N GLU A 70 -1.89 20.11 23.40
CA GLU A 70 -3.33 20.22 23.21
C GLU A 70 -3.64 20.56 21.75
N LYS A 71 -4.62 19.89 21.15
CA LYS A 71 -5.11 20.19 19.80
C LYS A 71 -6.49 20.85 19.88
N GLU A 72 -6.62 22.03 19.30
CA GLU A 72 -7.88 22.78 19.23
C GLU A 72 -8.27 23.11 17.80
N GLN A 73 -9.59 23.21 17.58
CA GLN A 73 -10.17 23.40 16.27
C GLN A 73 -9.69 24.70 15.60
N TYR A 74 -9.00 24.58 14.46
CA TYR A 74 -8.76 25.69 13.53
C TYR A 74 -9.94 25.80 12.57
N LEU A 75 -10.73 26.88 12.69
CA LEU A 75 -11.94 27.15 11.89
C LEU A 75 -13.02 26.05 11.99
N LEU A 76 -14.17 26.24 11.36
CA LEU A 76 -15.23 25.21 11.25
C LEU A 76 -14.87 24.08 10.26
N LEU A 77 -13.65 23.54 10.35
CA LEU A 77 -13.20 22.36 9.62
C LEU A 77 -13.61 21.07 10.37
N PRO A 78 -13.98 19.99 9.64
CA PRO A 78 -14.08 18.65 10.23
C PRO A 78 -12.79 18.28 10.97
N GLU A 79 -12.89 17.42 11.97
CA GLU A 79 -11.72 16.95 12.70
C GLU A 79 -10.92 15.92 11.89
N ASN A 80 -9.60 16.06 11.92
CA ASN A 80 -8.66 14.98 11.63
C ASN A 80 -7.74 14.75 12.84
N GLU A 81 -7.35 13.51 13.09
CA GLU A 81 -6.35 13.20 14.11
C GLU A 81 -4.95 13.65 13.64
N TRP A 82 -4.11 14.12 14.55
CA TRP A 82 -2.71 14.50 14.27
C TRP A 82 -1.77 13.43 14.82
N PHE A 83 -0.87 12.88 14.01
CA PHE A 83 0.17 11.97 14.51
C PHE A 83 1.45 12.74 14.85
N CYS A 84 1.69 12.92 16.15
CA CYS A 84 2.91 13.50 16.65
C CYS A 84 3.94 12.38 16.90
N SER A 85 5.09 12.44 16.23
CA SER A 85 6.18 11.47 16.44
C SER A 85 6.98 11.81 17.69
N LYS A 86 7.42 13.07 17.83
CA LYS A 86 8.24 13.52 18.96
C LYS A 86 8.22 15.04 19.11
N VAL A 87 8.51 15.47 20.33
CA VAL A 87 8.89 16.85 20.65
C VAL A 87 10.34 16.85 21.14
N VAL A 88 11.12 17.86 20.77
CA VAL A 88 12.50 18.05 21.25
C VAL A 88 12.61 19.45 21.81
N VAL A 89 12.98 19.59 23.08
CA VAL A 89 13.14 20.89 23.74
C VAL A 89 14.62 21.17 23.93
N THR A 90 15.11 22.27 23.34
CA THR A 90 16.42 22.84 23.66
C THR A 90 16.24 23.83 24.81
N MET A 91 16.92 23.54 25.91
CA MET A 91 16.96 24.35 27.13
C MET A 91 17.80 25.62 26.92
N PRO A 92 17.58 26.69 27.71
CA PRO A 92 18.37 27.92 27.68
C PRO A 92 19.88 27.69 27.85
N GLU A 93 20.24 26.67 28.62
CA GLU A 93 21.61 26.27 28.93
C GLU A 93 22.29 25.49 27.78
N GLY A 94 21.53 25.11 26.75
CA GLY A 94 21.98 24.35 25.58
C GLY A 94 21.70 22.85 25.63
N ASP A 95 21.25 22.32 26.77
CA ASP A 95 20.83 20.92 26.89
C ASP A 95 19.63 20.61 26.00
N ILE A 96 19.58 19.41 25.42
CA ILE A 96 18.51 18.96 24.53
C ILE A 96 17.80 17.76 25.16
N ILE A 97 16.47 17.85 25.26
CA ILE A 97 15.62 16.80 25.86
C ILE A 97 14.62 16.31 24.81
N LEU A 98 14.68 15.03 24.46
CA LEU A 98 13.67 14.36 23.63
C LEU A 98 12.44 13.99 24.47
N PHE A 99 11.25 14.22 23.93
CA PHE A 99 9.96 13.75 24.44
C PHE A 99 9.32 12.88 23.34
N PRO A 100 9.49 11.54 23.39
CA PRO A 100 8.89 10.64 22.40
C PRO A 100 7.37 10.65 22.56
N CYS A 101 6.66 10.73 21.44
CA CYS A 101 5.20 10.85 21.42
C CYS A 101 4.58 9.63 20.73
N TYR A 102 4.90 9.42 19.45
CA TYR A 102 4.52 8.27 18.62
C TYR A 102 3.03 7.88 18.71
N ARG A 103 2.16 8.89 18.68
CA ARG A 103 0.72 8.70 18.92
C ARG A 103 -0.14 9.67 18.14
N TRP A 104 -1.41 9.30 18.00
CA TRP A 104 -2.44 10.19 17.50
C TRP A 104 -2.93 11.11 18.64
N VAL A 105 -3.34 12.31 18.24
CA VAL A 105 -3.87 13.36 19.12
C VAL A 105 -5.18 13.86 18.51
N SER A 106 -6.27 13.73 19.25
CA SER A 106 -7.61 14.21 18.87
C SER A 106 -7.90 15.60 19.46
N ARG A 107 -8.94 16.31 18.98
CA ARG A 107 -9.35 17.62 19.52
C ARG A 107 -9.83 17.47 20.95
N GLY A 108 -9.41 18.40 21.81
CA GLY A 108 -9.75 18.37 23.24
C GLY A 108 -9.10 17.22 24.02
N GLU A 109 -8.24 16.40 23.40
CA GLU A 109 -7.34 15.53 24.15
C GLU A 109 -6.17 16.36 24.71
N VAL A 110 -5.85 16.11 25.98
CA VAL A 110 -4.66 16.62 26.65
C VAL A 110 -3.60 15.52 26.68
N VAL A 111 -2.46 15.76 26.05
CA VAL A 111 -1.37 14.78 25.91
C VAL A 111 -0.15 15.24 26.70
N GLU A 112 0.10 14.61 27.85
CA GLU A 112 1.26 14.90 28.71
C GLU A 112 2.41 13.90 28.43
N LEU A 113 3.48 14.38 27.81
CA LEU A 113 4.66 13.62 27.44
C LEU A 113 5.76 13.70 28.51
N ARG A 114 6.45 12.58 28.70
CA ARG A 114 7.68 12.47 29.49
C ARG A 114 8.92 12.58 28.61
N GLY A 115 10.05 12.98 29.21
CA GLY A 115 11.35 12.85 28.57
C GLY A 115 11.65 11.40 28.19
N GLY A 116 12.45 11.19 27.13
CA GLY A 116 12.70 9.89 26.53
C GLY A 116 13.51 8.92 27.40
N LYS A 117 14.18 9.43 28.44
CA LYS A 117 14.86 8.62 29.45
C LYS A 117 13.89 7.63 30.11
N ALA A 118 14.27 6.36 30.16
CA ALA A 118 13.53 5.33 30.86
C ALA A 118 13.65 5.48 32.38
N SER A 119 12.64 5.02 33.11
CA SER A 119 12.63 5.00 34.57
C SER A 119 11.70 3.92 35.11
N LYS A 120 12.03 3.35 36.27
CA LYS A 120 11.19 2.42 37.05
C LYS A 120 10.32 3.20 38.04
N ILE A 121 9.33 2.55 38.65
CA ILE A 121 8.39 3.23 39.58
C ILE A 121 9.07 3.92 40.76
N PHE A 122 10.12 3.32 41.31
CA PHE A 122 10.84 3.84 42.49
C PHE A 122 11.92 4.89 42.18
N GLU A 123 12.04 5.32 40.92
CA GLU A 123 12.97 6.40 40.49
C GLU A 123 12.25 7.74 40.31
N ASP A 124 10.92 7.78 40.40
CA ASP A 124 10.14 9.02 40.43
C ASP A 124 10.08 9.59 41.86
N GLU A 125 10.93 10.58 42.14
CA GLU A 125 10.97 11.25 43.44
C GLU A 125 9.91 12.36 43.59
N LEU A 126 9.36 12.86 42.47
CA LEU A 126 8.46 14.02 42.45
C LEU A 126 6.98 13.58 42.40
N PRO A 127 6.09 14.09 43.28
CA PRO A 127 4.68 13.71 43.31
C PRO A 127 3.93 13.87 41.98
N LEU A 128 4.25 14.92 41.21
CA LEU A 128 3.70 15.14 39.86
C LEU A 128 4.01 13.99 38.89
N LEU A 129 5.23 13.47 38.95
CA LEU A 129 5.70 12.39 38.07
C LEU A 129 5.02 11.06 38.42
N VAL A 130 4.87 10.76 39.72
CA VAL A 130 4.15 9.59 40.22
C VAL A 130 2.66 9.64 39.86
N ASP A 131 2.03 10.81 39.98
CA ASP A 131 0.61 11.00 39.64
C ASP A 131 0.35 10.89 38.13
N HIS A 132 1.21 11.48 37.28
CA HIS A 132 1.19 11.31 35.81
C HIS A 132 1.24 9.83 35.42
N ARG A 133 2.24 9.10 35.93
CA ARG A 133 2.44 7.66 35.72
C ARG A 133 1.22 6.83 36.15
N LYS A 134 0.63 7.14 37.31
CA LYS A 134 -0.58 6.47 37.80
C LYS A 134 -1.79 6.72 36.91
N LYS A 135 -2.02 7.98 36.50
CA LYS A 135 -3.11 8.37 35.59
C LYS A 135 -2.99 7.69 34.23
N GLU A 136 -1.78 7.56 33.70
CA GLU A 136 -1.51 6.82 32.46
C GLU A 136 -1.97 5.35 32.57
N LEU A 137 -1.55 4.65 33.62
CA LEU A 137 -1.95 3.25 33.86
C LEU A 137 -3.46 3.10 34.09
N GLU A 138 -4.09 4.02 34.84
CA GLU A 138 -5.55 4.02 35.02
C GLU A 138 -6.31 4.27 33.71
N ARG A 139 -5.79 5.12 32.81
CA ARG A 139 -6.35 5.34 31.47
C ARG A 139 -6.19 4.09 30.61
N ASN A 140 -5.00 3.52 30.55
CA ASN A 140 -4.71 2.35 29.73
C ASN A 140 -5.51 1.12 30.20
N LYS A 141 -5.67 0.90 31.52
CA LYS A 141 -6.52 -0.17 32.08
C LYS A 141 -8.02 0.00 31.77
N LYS A 142 -8.49 1.21 31.41
CA LYS A 142 -9.86 1.48 30.94
C LYS A 142 -10.01 1.27 29.42
N LEU A 143 -9.00 1.66 28.64
CA LEU A 143 -8.98 1.52 27.17
C LEU A 143 -8.82 0.05 26.74
N PHE A 144 -7.85 -0.64 27.31
CA PHE A 144 -7.54 -2.03 27.00
C PHE A 144 -8.17 -2.93 28.05
N GLN A 145 -9.32 -3.53 27.71
CA GLN A 145 -10.07 -4.39 28.62
C GLN A 145 -9.97 -5.85 28.18
N TRP A 146 -9.84 -6.76 29.14
CA TRP A 146 -9.84 -8.19 28.89
C TRP A 146 -11.27 -8.74 28.76
N ILE A 147 -11.47 -9.70 27.85
CA ILE A 147 -12.67 -10.53 27.79
C ILE A 147 -12.28 -12.01 27.60
N VAL A 148 -13.11 -12.91 28.12
CA VAL A 148 -13.00 -14.36 27.89
C VAL A 148 -13.50 -14.66 26.47
N TYR A 149 -12.62 -15.17 25.60
CA TYR A 149 -13.02 -15.60 24.25
C TYR A 149 -13.76 -16.95 24.27
N ALA A 150 -13.16 -17.93 24.95
CA ALA A 150 -13.68 -19.27 25.12
C ALA A 150 -13.11 -19.88 26.42
N GLU A 151 -13.76 -20.89 26.97
CA GLU A 151 -13.30 -21.58 28.18
C GLU A 151 -11.95 -22.29 27.92
N GLY A 152 -10.95 -22.04 28.78
CA GLY A 152 -9.63 -22.68 28.68
C GLY A 152 -8.74 -22.15 27.56
N VAL A 153 -9.07 -21.00 26.97
CA VAL A 153 -8.27 -20.28 25.96
C VAL A 153 -7.81 -18.94 26.57
N PRO A 154 -6.63 -18.38 26.21
CA PRO A 154 -6.20 -17.07 26.69
C PRO A 154 -7.28 -16.01 26.55
N HIS A 155 -7.36 -15.10 27.53
CA HIS A 155 -8.22 -13.92 27.40
C HIS A 155 -7.69 -13.02 26.26
N ILE A 156 -8.60 -12.23 25.69
CA ILE A 156 -8.33 -11.36 24.54
C ILE A 156 -8.75 -9.92 24.85
N ASN A 157 -8.47 -8.99 23.93
CA ASN A 157 -9.00 -7.64 23.98
C ASN A 157 -10.52 -7.61 23.72
N ASN A 158 -11.24 -6.79 24.50
CA ASN A 158 -12.71 -6.60 24.47
C ASN A 158 -13.22 -5.80 23.25
N ALA A 159 -12.36 -5.28 22.38
CA ALA A 159 -12.79 -4.60 21.16
C ALA A 159 -13.52 -5.57 20.21
N THR A 160 -14.75 -5.22 19.82
CA THR A 160 -15.57 -5.97 18.85
C THR A 160 -15.46 -5.41 17.43
N GLU A 161 -15.03 -4.16 17.30
CA GLU A 161 -14.89 -3.42 16.04
C GLU A 161 -13.53 -2.69 15.99
N VAL A 162 -12.98 -2.52 14.78
CA VAL A 162 -11.68 -1.85 14.58
C VAL A 162 -11.73 -0.38 15.03
N SER A 163 -12.89 0.26 14.94
CA SER A 163 -13.13 1.62 15.45
C SER A 163 -13.06 1.73 16.97
N ALA A 164 -13.25 0.63 17.71
CA ALA A 164 -13.15 0.61 19.18
C ALA A 164 -11.71 0.46 19.70
N LEU A 165 -10.74 0.21 18.82
CA LEU A 165 -9.33 0.28 19.16
C LEU A 165 -8.85 1.74 19.22
N PRO A 166 -7.87 2.09 20.07
CA PRO A 166 -7.09 3.33 19.93
C PRO A 166 -6.35 3.37 18.59
N SER A 167 -6.12 4.56 18.03
CA SER A 167 -5.51 4.71 16.70
C SER A 167 -4.04 4.25 16.63
N GLU A 168 -3.34 4.21 17.76
CA GLU A 168 -1.96 3.75 17.92
C GLU A 168 -1.79 2.24 17.60
N VAL A 169 -2.83 1.44 17.86
CA VAL A 169 -2.79 -0.03 17.67
C VAL A 169 -3.52 -0.49 16.39
N LYS A 170 -4.04 0.46 15.60
CA LYS A 170 -4.66 0.21 14.30
C LYS A 170 -3.63 0.11 13.18
N PHE A 171 -3.96 -0.60 12.11
CA PHE A 171 -3.16 -0.57 10.87
C PHE A 171 -3.06 0.85 10.31
N SER A 172 -1.93 1.15 9.67
CA SER A 172 -1.80 2.31 8.78
C SER A 172 -2.83 2.25 7.63
N PHE A 173 -3.20 3.41 7.07
CA PHE A 173 -4.12 3.49 5.93
C PHE A 173 -3.60 2.71 4.70
N SER A 174 -2.29 2.80 4.43
CA SER A 174 -1.61 2.08 3.35
C SER A 174 -1.74 0.56 3.54
N LYS A 175 -1.43 0.05 4.73
CA LYS A 175 -1.56 -1.37 5.07
C LYS A 175 -2.99 -1.88 4.95
N MET A 176 -3.97 -1.14 5.48
CA MET A 176 -5.38 -1.52 5.36
C MET A 176 -5.81 -1.61 3.88
N SER A 177 -5.41 -0.63 3.08
CA SER A 177 -5.70 -0.60 1.63
C SER A 177 -5.05 -1.78 0.90
N GLU A 178 -3.78 -2.08 1.17
CA GLU A 178 -3.07 -3.19 0.53
C GLU A 178 -3.62 -4.57 0.96
N PHE A 179 -4.00 -4.72 2.23
CA PHE A 179 -4.65 -5.92 2.76
C PHE A 179 -5.99 -6.21 2.05
N ILE A 180 -6.85 -5.19 1.93
CA ILE A 180 -8.13 -5.30 1.23
C ILE A 180 -7.92 -5.61 -0.26
N TYR A 181 -7.03 -4.87 -0.94
CA TYR A 181 -6.73 -5.06 -2.36
C TYR A 181 -6.21 -6.46 -2.65
N THR A 182 -5.26 -6.96 -1.85
CA THR A 182 -4.66 -8.30 -2.02
C THR A 182 -5.74 -9.38 -1.99
N LYS A 183 -6.63 -9.33 -0.99
CA LYS A 183 -7.73 -10.30 -0.87
C LYS A 183 -8.70 -10.19 -2.05
N ALA A 184 -9.08 -8.98 -2.44
CA ALA A 184 -9.99 -8.73 -3.56
C ALA A 184 -9.42 -9.26 -4.88
N ALA A 185 -8.13 -9.02 -5.16
CA ALA A 185 -7.46 -9.49 -6.38
C ALA A 185 -7.42 -11.02 -6.48
N ALA A 186 -7.02 -11.70 -5.40
CA ALA A 186 -6.96 -13.17 -5.38
C ALA A 186 -8.35 -13.81 -5.57
N ILE A 187 -9.39 -13.28 -4.92
CA ILE A 187 -10.77 -13.78 -5.07
C ILE A 187 -11.33 -13.47 -6.47
N ALA A 188 -11.06 -12.27 -7.02
CA ALA A 188 -11.51 -11.90 -8.35
C ALA A 188 -10.92 -12.84 -9.44
N GLU A 189 -9.63 -13.17 -9.35
CA GLU A 189 -8.99 -14.11 -10.27
C GLU A 189 -9.66 -15.50 -10.25
N LEU A 190 -9.88 -16.04 -9.05
CA LEU A 190 -10.52 -17.34 -8.88
C LEU A 190 -12.00 -17.34 -9.31
N LYS A 191 -12.70 -16.21 -9.14
CA LYS A 191 -14.09 -16.04 -9.56
C LYS A 191 -14.22 -15.93 -11.08
N LEU A 192 -13.28 -15.26 -11.75
CA LEU A 192 -13.18 -15.23 -13.21
C LEU A 192 -12.94 -16.64 -13.81
N LYS A 193 -12.32 -17.54 -13.06
CA LYS A 193 -12.19 -18.96 -13.43
C LYS A 193 -13.39 -19.84 -13.06
N GLY A 194 -14.41 -19.28 -12.40
CA GLY A 194 -15.58 -20.03 -11.90
C GLY A 194 -15.26 -20.99 -10.75
N LEU A 195 -14.10 -20.90 -10.11
CA LEU A 195 -13.64 -21.89 -9.13
C LEU A 195 -14.14 -21.62 -7.71
N VAL A 196 -14.34 -20.34 -7.33
CA VAL A 196 -14.70 -19.93 -5.95
C VAL A 196 -16.00 -20.57 -5.46
N ASP A 197 -16.99 -20.65 -6.34
CA ASP A 197 -18.35 -21.11 -6.02
C ASP A 197 -18.60 -22.56 -6.54
N SER A 198 -17.55 -23.25 -6.99
CA SER A 198 -17.66 -24.58 -7.62
C SER A 198 -17.90 -25.70 -6.61
N THR A 199 -18.99 -26.45 -6.81
CA THR A 199 -19.34 -27.67 -6.07
C THR A 199 -18.73 -28.94 -6.68
N GLU A 200 -17.92 -28.81 -7.74
CA GLU A 200 -17.33 -29.95 -8.44
C GLU A 200 -16.12 -30.57 -7.72
N GLN A 201 -15.81 -31.78 -8.16
CA GLN A 201 -14.62 -32.53 -7.76
C GLN A 201 -13.45 -32.28 -8.69
N TRP A 202 -12.24 -32.29 -8.13
CA TRP A 202 -11.04 -32.47 -8.93
C TRP A 202 -11.09 -33.82 -9.63
N LYS A 203 -11.01 -33.80 -10.96
CA LYS A 203 -10.95 -35.00 -11.82
C LYS A 203 -9.49 -35.40 -12.10
N ASP A 204 -8.58 -34.48 -11.84
CA ASP A 204 -7.13 -34.57 -12.05
C ASP A 204 -6.46 -33.60 -11.06
N LEU A 205 -5.31 -34.01 -10.50
CA LEU A 205 -4.50 -33.19 -9.61
C LEU A 205 -3.73 -32.11 -10.37
N ASP A 206 -3.30 -32.35 -11.60
CA ASP A 206 -2.49 -31.37 -12.34
C ASP A 206 -3.27 -30.07 -12.64
N LEU A 207 -4.60 -30.14 -12.70
CA LEU A 207 -5.48 -28.95 -12.77
C LEU A 207 -5.31 -28.01 -11.56
N MET A 208 -4.93 -28.52 -10.39
CA MET A 208 -4.65 -27.68 -9.20
C MET A 208 -3.45 -26.74 -9.44
N LYS A 209 -2.45 -27.15 -10.25
CA LYS A 209 -1.29 -26.31 -10.61
C LYS A 209 -1.68 -25.05 -11.38
N HIS A 210 -2.86 -25.03 -11.99
CA HIS A 210 -3.37 -23.94 -12.83
C HIS A 210 -4.44 -23.06 -12.12
N VAL A 211 -4.67 -23.29 -10.82
CA VAL A 211 -5.61 -22.51 -9.99
C VAL A 211 -5.31 -21.02 -10.02
N PHE A 212 -4.04 -20.62 -9.91
CA PHE A 212 -3.61 -19.23 -10.11
C PHE A 212 -2.84 -19.06 -11.43
N TRP A 213 -3.13 -17.96 -12.13
CA TRP A 213 -2.38 -17.45 -13.27
C TRP A 213 -1.08 -16.77 -12.82
N SER A 214 -1.11 -16.08 -11.68
CA SER A 214 -0.04 -15.16 -11.25
C SER A 214 0.55 -15.45 -9.87
N ASN A 215 -0.26 -15.94 -8.92
CA ASN A 215 0.20 -16.22 -7.56
C ASN A 215 0.89 -17.59 -7.47
N ARG A 216 2.22 -17.59 -7.58
CA ARG A 216 3.09 -18.77 -7.42
C ARG A 216 4.41 -18.37 -6.75
N THR A 217 5.04 -19.31 -6.06
CA THR A 217 6.42 -19.18 -5.54
C THR A 217 7.28 -20.36 -5.99
N PRO A 218 8.61 -20.22 -6.11
CA PRO A 218 9.49 -21.34 -6.47
C PRO A 218 9.34 -22.56 -5.55
N ILE A 219 9.08 -22.33 -4.25
CA ILE A 219 8.84 -23.41 -3.29
C ILE A 219 7.49 -24.08 -3.55
N SER A 220 6.42 -23.34 -3.86
CA SER A 220 5.12 -23.93 -4.20
C SER A 220 5.15 -24.79 -5.47
N GLU A 221 5.98 -24.41 -6.45
CA GLU A 221 6.20 -25.21 -7.67
C GLU A 221 7.00 -26.48 -7.33
N TYR A 222 8.10 -26.35 -6.58
CA TYR A 222 8.90 -27.49 -6.09
C TYR A 222 8.05 -28.49 -5.27
N VAL A 223 7.20 -28.00 -4.35
CA VAL A 223 6.27 -28.83 -3.57
C VAL A 223 5.31 -29.58 -4.50
N SER A 224 4.77 -28.93 -5.53
CA SER A 224 3.82 -29.58 -6.47
C SER A 224 4.43 -30.74 -7.27
N GLU A 225 5.76 -30.77 -7.39
CA GLU A 225 6.53 -31.82 -8.05
C GLU A 225 6.95 -32.93 -7.05
N HIS A 226 7.47 -32.55 -5.87
CA HIS A 226 8.16 -33.47 -4.95
C HIS A 226 7.29 -33.97 -3.78
N TRP A 227 6.04 -33.50 -3.60
CA TRP A 227 5.17 -33.89 -2.45
C TRP A 227 4.93 -35.40 -2.26
N ARG A 228 5.15 -36.22 -3.29
CA ARG A 228 5.04 -37.68 -3.20
C ARG A 228 6.26 -38.36 -2.57
N GLU A 229 7.41 -37.68 -2.54
CA GLU A 229 8.68 -38.25 -2.11
C GLU A 229 8.76 -38.36 -0.58
N ASP A 230 9.39 -39.43 -0.08
CA ASP A 230 9.51 -39.68 1.36
C ASP A 230 10.56 -38.78 2.04
N ASP A 231 11.66 -38.50 1.34
CA ASP A 231 12.69 -37.54 1.75
C ASP A 231 12.12 -36.13 1.91
N PHE A 232 11.41 -35.65 0.88
CA PHE A 232 10.77 -34.33 0.95
C PHE A 232 9.67 -34.29 2.03
N PHE A 233 8.85 -35.34 2.16
CA PHE A 233 7.85 -35.43 3.24
C PHE A 233 8.49 -35.34 4.63
N GLY A 234 9.58 -36.07 4.89
CA GLY A 234 10.30 -36.02 6.17
C GLY A 234 10.97 -34.67 6.42
N SER A 235 11.62 -34.09 5.40
CA SER A 235 12.29 -32.78 5.49
C SER A 235 11.36 -31.65 5.97
N GLN A 236 10.06 -31.72 5.66
CA GLN A 236 9.06 -30.73 6.07
C GLN A 236 8.82 -30.69 7.59
N PHE A 237 9.07 -31.78 8.32
CA PHE A 237 8.98 -31.80 9.79
C PHE A 237 10.17 -31.11 10.48
N LEU A 238 11.22 -30.75 9.72
CA LEU A 238 12.37 -29.97 10.16
C LEU A 238 12.35 -28.54 9.60
N ASN A 239 12.02 -28.39 8.31
CA ASN A 239 12.23 -27.14 7.56
C ASN A 239 10.96 -26.59 6.89
N GLY A 240 9.81 -27.26 7.05
CA GLY A 240 8.51 -26.79 6.59
C GLY A 240 7.83 -25.84 7.59
N THR A 241 6.51 -25.66 7.46
CA THR A 241 5.73 -24.74 8.29
C THR A 241 5.54 -25.18 9.75
N ASN A 242 5.80 -26.45 10.10
CA ASN A 242 5.58 -26.95 11.46
C ASN A 242 6.75 -27.79 12.04
N PRO A 243 7.86 -27.15 12.45
CA PRO A 243 8.99 -27.83 13.08
C PRO A 243 8.77 -28.19 14.57
N ASN A 244 7.52 -28.16 15.08
CA ASN A 244 7.22 -28.22 16.51
C ASN A 244 6.78 -29.60 17.05
N VAL A 245 6.38 -30.53 16.17
CA VAL A 245 5.77 -31.81 16.59
C VAL A 245 6.79 -32.95 16.70
N ILE A 246 7.77 -33.00 15.80
CA ILE A 246 8.76 -34.08 15.77
C ILE A 246 9.60 -34.11 17.05
N GLN A 247 9.90 -35.32 17.54
CA GLN A 247 10.78 -35.57 18.68
C GLN A 247 11.53 -36.89 18.49
N ARG A 248 12.70 -37.04 19.12
CA ARG A 248 13.46 -38.30 19.11
C ARG A 248 12.71 -39.37 19.88
N CYS A 249 12.60 -40.57 19.31
CA CYS A 249 11.90 -41.70 19.87
C CYS A 249 12.90 -42.71 20.47
N THR A 250 13.02 -42.72 21.80
CA THR A 250 13.87 -43.70 22.52
C THR A 250 13.11 -44.97 22.91
N THR A 251 11.78 -44.98 22.78
CA THR A 251 10.89 -46.12 23.07
C THR A 251 9.56 -45.89 22.35
N LEU A 252 9.09 -46.90 21.61
CA LEU A 252 7.78 -46.81 20.94
C LEU A 252 6.63 -46.66 21.95
N PRO A 253 5.61 -45.83 21.65
CA PRO A 253 4.36 -45.82 22.41
C PRO A 253 3.69 -47.21 22.39
N PRO A 254 3.16 -47.73 23.52
CA PRO A 254 2.49 -49.04 23.56
C PRO A 254 1.28 -49.18 22.62
N ASN A 255 0.71 -48.06 22.18
CA ASN A 255 -0.39 -47.98 21.22
C ASN A 255 0.08 -47.82 19.75
N PHE A 256 1.37 -47.95 19.48
CA PHE A 256 1.94 -47.98 18.13
C PHE A 256 2.85 -49.21 17.96
N PRO A 257 2.26 -50.41 17.75
CA PRO A 257 2.98 -51.69 17.78
C PRO A 257 3.74 -51.98 16.47
N VAL A 258 4.64 -51.08 16.09
CA VAL A 258 5.61 -51.30 15.01
C VAL A 258 6.60 -52.38 15.47
N THR A 259 6.82 -53.42 14.66
CA THR A 259 7.80 -54.47 14.94
C THR A 259 9.06 -54.28 14.10
N ASP A 260 10.13 -54.97 14.47
CA ASP A 260 11.41 -54.91 13.73
C ASP A 260 11.22 -55.38 12.28
N GLU A 261 10.48 -56.47 12.08
CA GLU A 261 10.20 -57.06 10.77
C GLU A 261 9.39 -56.14 9.85
N MET A 262 8.63 -55.18 10.40
CA MET A 262 7.88 -54.20 9.62
C MET A 262 8.79 -53.15 8.98
N VAL A 263 9.89 -52.77 9.66
CA VAL A 263 10.70 -51.61 9.26
C VAL A 263 12.12 -51.97 8.85
N GLN A 264 12.62 -53.17 9.15
CA GLN A 264 13.94 -53.65 8.74
C GLN A 264 14.27 -53.36 7.27
N PRO A 265 13.36 -53.49 6.28
CA PRO A 265 13.65 -53.17 4.87
C PRO A 265 13.99 -51.68 4.58
N PHE A 266 13.83 -50.80 5.56
CA PHE A 266 14.11 -49.36 5.46
C PHE A 266 15.23 -48.88 6.39
N LEU A 267 15.80 -49.78 7.23
CA LEU A 267 16.93 -49.50 8.12
C LEU A 267 18.27 -49.86 7.45
N GLU A 268 19.39 -49.55 8.09
CA GLU A 268 20.70 -49.98 7.58
C GLU A 268 20.88 -51.52 7.68
N ASP A 269 21.58 -52.10 6.70
CA ASP A 269 21.81 -53.55 6.62
C ASP A 269 22.52 -54.07 7.89
N GLY A 270 21.85 -54.97 8.61
CA GLY A 270 22.35 -55.55 9.86
C GLY A 270 21.96 -54.78 11.13
N SER A 271 21.27 -53.65 11.01
CA SER A 271 20.68 -52.91 12.13
C SER A 271 19.31 -53.48 12.54
N SER A 272 18.70 -52.89 13.56
CA SER A 272 17.35 -53.19 14.06
C SER A 272 16.72 -51.93 14.65
N LEU A 273 15.39 -51.88 14.72
CA LEU A 273 14.65 -50.73 15.26
C LEU A 273 15.08 -50.39 16.71
N ALA A 274 15.46 -51.40 17.49
CA ALA A 274 15.98 -51.21 18.85
C ALA A 274 17.38 -50.58 18.86
N MET A 275 18.26 -50.95 17.92
CA MET A 275 19.59 -50.33 17.76
C MET A 275 19.44 -48.88 17.29
N GLU A 276 18.62 -48.61 16.29
CA GLU A 276 18.39 -47.25 15.78
C GLU A 276 17.76 -46.30 16.82
N MET A 277 16.85 -46.80 17.67
CA MET A 277 16.32 -46.01 18.81
C MET A 277 17.40 -45.71 19.85
N GLN A 278 18.36 -46.63 20.06
CA GLN A 278 19.46 -46.45 21.01
C GLN A 278 20.51 -45.47 20.48
N GLU A 279 20.82 -45.51 19.18
CA GLU A 279 21.72 -44.55 18.53
C GLU A 279 21.06 -43.17 18.34
N GLY A 280 19.73 -43.12 18.38
CA GLY A 280 18.95 -41.88 18.32
C GLY A 280 18.56 -41.47 16.90
N ASN A 281 18.58 -42.41 15.96
CA ASN A 281 18.20 -42.21 14.55
C ASN A 281 16.68 -42.30 14.32
N ILE A 282 15.88 -42.73 15.31
CA ILE A 282 14.42 -42.85 15.20
C ILE A 282 13.70 -41.64 15.81
N PHE A 283 12.71 -41.11 15.10
CA PHE A 283 11.91 -39.95 15.49
C PHE A 283 10.41 -40.24 15.34
N LEU A 284 9.57 -39.50 16.07
CA LEU A 284 8.12 -39.69 16.11
C LEU A 284 7.39 -38.35 16.06
N CYS A 285 6.35 -38.27 15.23
CA CYS A 285 5.27 -37.29 15.35
C CYS A 285 4.02 -37.99 15.92
N ASP A 286 3.44 -37.45 17.00
CA ASP A 286 2.27 -38.01 17.69
C ASP A 286 1.15 -36.95 17.82
N TYR A 287 0.09 -37.10 17.02
CA TYR A 287 -1.05 -36.17 16.97
C TYR A 287 -2.17 -36.52 17.96
N LYS A 288 -1.85 -37.18 19.08
CA LYS A 288 -2.83 -37.57 20.12
C LYS A 288 -3.77 -36.45 20.59
N ARG A 289 -3.36 -35.18 20.52
CA ARG A 289 -4.17 -34.02 20.93
C ARG A 289 -5.45 -33.88 20.09
N LEU A 290 -5.40 -34.30 18.82
CA LEU A 290 -6.53 -34.32 17.88
C LEU A 290 -7.55 -35.44 18.19
N LYS A 291 -7.20 -36.43 19.03
CA LYS A 291 -8.06 -37.59 19.32
C LYS A 291 -9.41 -37.16 19.90
N GLY A 292 -10.49 -37.40 19.15
CA GLY A 292 -11.83 -37.02 19.59
C GLY A 292 -12.04 -35.51 19.73
N VAL A 293 -11.29 -34.68 19.00
CA VAL A 293 -11.70 -33.30 18.73
C VAL A 293 -12.97 -33.35 17.86
N PRO A 294 -14.04 -32.59 18.18
CA PRO A 294 -15.23 -32.52 17.35
C PRO A 294 -14.90 -32.10 15.91
N THR A 295 -15.55 -32.73 14.92
CA THR A 295 -15.42 -32.36 13.50
C THR A 295 -16.72 -31.83 12.93
N ARG A 296 -16.60 -30.99 11.90
CA ARG A 296 -17.73 -30.38 11.19
C ARG A 296 -18.54 -31.47 10.48
N VAL A 297 -19.86 -31.44 10.63
CA VAL A 297 -20.77 -32.38 9.97
C VAL A 297 -21.20 -31.82 8.60
N VAL A 298 -20.99 -32.58 7.54
CA VAL A 298 -21.37 -32.25 6.16
C VAL A 298 -22.24 -33.39 5.63
N ASN A 299 -23.42 -33.07 5.08
CA ASN A 299 -24.38 -34.07 4.57
C ASN A 299 -24.69 -35.21 5.55
N GLY A 300 -24.80 -34.88 6.85
CA GLY A 300 -25.07 -35.83 7.93
C GLY A 300 -23.89 -36.73 8.35
N LYS A 301 -22.68 -36.51 7.82
CA LYS A 301 -21.46 -37.25 8.18
C LYS A 301 -20.40 -36.31 8.77
N PRO A 302 -19.70 -36.70 9.85
CA PRO A 302 -18.54 -35.94 10.32
C PRO A 302 -17.42 -35.95 9.26
N LEU A 303 -16.75 -34.81 9.08
CA LEU A 303 -15.49 -34.76 8.34
C LEU A 303 -14.40 -35.52 9.10
N SER A 304 -13.37 -35.96 8.37
CA SER A 304 -12.30 -36.78 8.93
C SER A 304 -11.16 -35.91 9.46
N LEU A 305 -10.66 -36.27 10.64
CA LEU A 305 -9.49 -35.70 11.28
C LEU A 305 -8.83 -36.84 12.06
N THR A 306 -7.60 -37.16 11.70
CA THR A 306 -6.88 -38.35 12.22
C THR A 306 -5.94 -37.95 13.35
N ALA A 307 -5.89 -38.76 14.42
CA ALA A 307 -4.93 -38.58 15.51
C ALA A 307 -3.68 -39.44 15.27
N ALA A 308 -3.03 -39.24 14.11
CA ALA A 308 -2.02 -40.15 13.60
C ALA A 308 -0.73 -40.23 14.45
N LEU A 309 0.01 -41.31 14.23
CA LEU A 309 1.37 -41.56 14.69
C LEU A 309 2.24 -41.81 13.45
N CYS A 310 3.35 -41.09 13.31
CA CYS A 310 4.27 -41.23 12.17
C CYS A 310 5.70 -41.39 12.67
N LEU A 311 6.30 -42.54 12.37
CA LEU A 311 7.67 -42.91 12.73
C LEU A 311 8.62 -42.56 11.58
N PHE A 312 9.75 -41.97 11.90
CA PHE A 312 10.79 -41.59 10.95
C PHE A 312 12.15 -42.19 11.34
N TYR A 313 13.01 -42.38 10.35
CA TYR A 313 14.40 -42.82 10.49
C TYR A 313 15.34 -41.81 9.82
N LYS A 314 16.39 -41.38 10.53
CA LYS A 314 17.53 -40.64 9.97
C LYS A 314 18.52 -41.65 9.39
N ASN A 315 18.56 -41.77 8.07
CA ASN A 315 19.42 -42.73 7.39
C ASN A 315 20.90 -42.28 7.36
N PRO A 316 21.84 -43.11 6.86
CA PRO A 316 23.27 -42.76 6.79
C PRO A 316 23.60 -41.55 5.88
N GLU A 317 22.75 -41.24 4.89
CA GLU A 317 22.85 -40.03 4.07
C GLU A 317 22.24 -38.77 4.72
N ASP A 318 21.95 -38.82 6.03
CA ASP A 318 21.39 -37.72 6.84
C ASP A 318 20.01 -37.21 6.36
N LYS A 319 19.26 -38.08 5.67
CA LYS A 319 17.86 -37.86 5.29
C LYS A 319 16.92 -38.40 6.35
N LEU A 320 15.84 -37.68 6.61
CA LEU A 320 14.79 -38.11 7.52
C LEU A 320 13.66 -38.73 6.70
N LEU A 321 13.45 -40.04 6.82
CA LEU A 321 12.50 -40.81 6.02
C LEU A 321 11.34 -41.34 6.88
N PRO A 322 10.06 -41.17 6.50
CA PRO A 322 8.94 -41.87 7.14
C PRO A 322 9.04 -43.38 6.90
N ILE A 323 8.93 -44.19 7.96
CA ILE A 323 9.04 -45.66 7.89
C ILE A 323 7.78 -46.40 8.38
N ALA A 324 6.92 -45.75 9.16
CA ALA A 324 5.63 -46.32 9.58
C ALA A 324 4.59 -45.23 9.89
N ILE A 325 3.33 -45.45 9.53
CA ILE A 325 2.21 -44.55 9.84
C ILE A 325 1.02 -45.35 10.38
N GLN A 326 0.48 -44.96 11.54
CA GLN A 326 -0.80 -45.45 12.05
C GLN A 326 -1.76 -44.26 12.16
N LEU A 327 -2.93 -44.32 11.54
CA LEU A 327 -3.80 -43.14 11.36
C LEU A 327 -4.63 -42.80 12.60
N GLU A 328 -4.97 -43.80 13.43
CA GLU A 328 -5.63 -43.56 14.71
C GLU A 328 -4.79 -43.98 15.91
N GLN A 329 -5.11 -43.42 17.08
CA GLN A 329 -4.37 -43.65 18.33
C GLN A 329 -4.50 -45.06 18.92
N GLN A 330 -5.35 -45.95 18.40
CA GLN A 330 -5.56 -47.30 18.94
C GLN A 330 -5.36 -48.35 17.85
N PRO A 331 -4.43 -49.32 18.02
CA PRO A 331 -4.17 -50.32 17.01
C PRO A 331 -5.37 -51.28 16.89
N SER A 332 -5.75 -51.62 15.66
CA SER A 332 -6.81 -52.60 15.38
C SER A 332 -6.71 -53.09 13.94
N GLU A 333 -7.43 -54.16 13.59
CA GLU A 333 -7.56 -54.62 12.20
C GLU A 333 -8.14 -53.56 11.25
N GLN A 334 -8.84 -52.55 11.78
CA GLN A 334 -9.42 -51.42 11.02
C GLN A 334 -8.55 -50.14 11.08
N ASN A 335 -7.40 -50.20 11.75
CA ASN A 335 -6.40 -49.12 11.81
C ASN A 335 -5.00 -49.75 11.61
N PRO A 336 -4.69 -50.19 10.38
CA PRO A 336 -3.42 -50.85 10.08
C PRO A 336 -2.25 -49.86 10.17
N ILE A 337 -1.05 -50.38 10.43
CA ILE A 337 0.20 -49.65 10.29
C ILE A 337 0.59 -49.68 8.81
N PHE A 338 0.54 -48.53 8.14
CA PHE A 338 1.01 -48.33 6.77
C PHE A 338 2.55 -48.21 6.73
N LEU A 339 3.16 -48.73 5.67
CA LEU A 339 4.60 -48.81 5.46
C LEU A 339 4.95 -48.35 4.03
N PRO A 340 6.17 -47.85 3.76
CA PRO A 340 6.64 -47.54 2.40
C PRO A 340 6.57 -48.71 1.40
N SER A 341 6.54 -49.95 1.89
CA SER A 341 6.39 -51.17 1.09
C SER A 341 4.94 -51.53 0.72
N ASP A 342 3.95 -50.77 1.19
CA ASP A 342 2.56 -50.94 0.76
C ASP A 342 2.36 -50.41 -0.68
N SER A 343 1.12 -50.45 -1.20
CA SER A 343 0.88 -49.86 -2.53
C SER A 343 1.14 -48.35 -2.52
N GLU A 344 1.65 -47.80 -3.64
CA GLU A 344 1.92 -46.35 -3.80
C GLU A 344 0.77 -45.48 -3.27
N HIS A 345 -0.46 -45.88 -3.58
CA HIS A 345 -1.66 -45.14 -3.24
C HIS A 345 -2.07 -45.28 -1.77
N ASP A 346 -1.83 -46.43 -1.12
CA ASP A 346 -2.09 -46.58 0.32
C ASP A 346 -1.08 -45.75 1.13
N TRP A 347 0.20 -45.83 0.78
CA TRP A 347 1.26 -45.07 1.45
C TRP A 347 1.09 -43.56 1.24
N LEU A 348 0.83 -43.12 0.01
CA LEU A 348 0.58 -41.71 -0.29
C LEU A 348 -0.67 -41.19 0.43
N LEU A 349 -1.75 -41.98 0.50
CA LEU A 349 -2.96 -41.60 1.23
C LEU A 349 -2.71 -41.50 2.75
N ALA A 350 -1.94 -42.43 3.33
CA ALA A 350 -1.54 -42.37 4.73
C ALA A 350 -0.73 -41.09 5.03
N LYS A 351 0.21 -40.71 4.14
CA LYS A 351 0.96 -39.45 4.24
C LYS A 351 0.04 -38.22 4.14
N ILE A 352 -0.96 -38.20 3.26
CA ILE A 352 -1.95 -37.11 3.15
C ILE A 352 -2.74 -36.93 4.47
N PHE A 353 -3.15 -38.02 5.13
CA PHE A 353 -3.80 -37.93 6.44
C PHE A 353 -2.85 -37.38 7.52
N VAL A 354 -1.57 -37.77 7.52
CA VAL A 354 -0.57 -37.18 8.41
C VAL A 354 -0.36 -35.68 8.11
N ARG A 355 -0.34 -35.24 6.85
CA ARG A 355 -0.28 -33.80 6.51
C ARG A 355 -1.54 -33.04 6.98
N ASN A 356 -2.73 -33.65 6.92
CA ASN A 356 -3.96 -33.04 7.45
C ASN A 356 -3.91 -32.87 8.98
N ALA A 357 -3.42 -33.88 9.70
CA ALA A 357 -3.21 -33.83 11.15
C ALA A 357 -2.16 -32.77 11.52
N ASP A 358 -1.00 -32.78 10.83
CA ASP A 358 0.07 -31.80 10.99
C ASP A 358 -0.45 -30.37 10.79
N PHE A 359 -1.11 -30.09 9.66
CA PHE A 359 -1.65 -28.77 9.34
C PHE A 359 -2.71 -28.29 10.36
N SER A 360 -3.52 -29.21 10.89
CA SER A 360 -4.54 -28.88 11.90
C SER A 360 -3.93 -28.52 13.26
N GLU A 361 -2.94 -29.29 13.72
CA GLU A 361 -2.19 -29.03 14.96
C GLU A 361 -1.35 -27.74 14.83
N TYR A 362 -0.65 -27.59 13.70
CA TYR A 362 0.11 -26.41 13.29
C TYR A 362 -0.70 -25.11 13.38
N GLN A 363 -1.80 -25.00 12.62
CA GLN A 363 -2.54 -23.76 12.49
C GLN A 363 -3.17 -23.31 13.81
N ILE A 364 -3.63 -24.25 14.64
CA ILE A 364 -4.38 -23.93 15.85
C ILE A 364 -3.48 -23.83 17.07
N SER A 365 -2.62 -24.82 17.31
CA SER A 365 -1.83 -24.92 18.55
C SER A 365 -0.55 -24.08 18.51
N TYR A 366 0.15 -24.04 17.37
CA TYR A 366 1.46 -23.37 17.28
C TYR A 366 1.36 -21.98 16.66
N HIS A 367 0.55 -21.80 15.61
CA HIS A 367 0.36 -20.51 14.95
C HIS A 367 -0.67 -19.63 15.69
N LEU A 368 -1.97 -19.99 15.66
CA LEU A 368 -3.01 -19.17 16.27
C LEU A 368 -2.83 -19.00 17.79
N LEU A 369 -2.67 -20.08 18.54
CA LEU A 369 -2.41 -19.98 19.99
C LEU A 369 -0.99 -19.47 20.26
N GLY A 370 0.01 -20.20 19.78
CA GLY A 370 1.41 -20.03 20.16
C GLY A 370 2.03 -18.68 19.78
N THR A 371 1.60 -18.06 18.67
CA THR A 371 2.12 -16.74 18.27
C THR A 371 1.07 -15.64 18.33
N HIS A 372 -0.17 -15.86 17.87
CA HIS A 372 -1.16 -14.77 17.86
C HIS A 372 -1.82 -14.49 19.22
N LEU A 373 -2.47 -15.47 19.85
CA LEU A 373 -3.22 -15.23 21.09
C LEU A 373 -2.30 -14.90 22.28
N LEU A 374 -1.12 -15.53 22.35
CA LEU A 374 -0.11 -15.17 23.35
C LEU A 374 0.48 -13.77 23.11
N ALA A 375 0.76 -13.37 21.86
CA ALA A 375 1.21 -12.00 21.57
C ALA A 375 0.18 -10.94 21.97
N GLU A 376 -1.11 -11.18 21.73
CA GLU A 376 -2.18 -10.29 22.21
C GLU A 376 -2.22 -10.22 23.74
N ALA A 377 -2.01 -11.35 24.44
CA ALA A 377 -1.94 -11.34 25.90
C ALA A 377 -0.72 -10.55 26.41
N PHE A 378 0.45 -10.70 25.79
CA PHE A 378 1.66 -9.94 26.13
C PHE A 378 1.50 -8.44 25.83
N ALA A 379 0.89 -8.09 24.69
CA ALA A 379 0.61 -6.72 24.28
C ALA A 379 -0.36 -6.04 25.26
N MET A 380 -1.48 -6.71 25.58
CA MET A 380 -2.49 -6.21 26.52
C MET A 380 -1.88 -5.95 27.90
N ALA A 381 -1.14 -6.90 28.46
CA ALA A 381 -0.50 -6.72 29.76
C ALA A 381 0.53 -5.59 29.75
N THR A 382 1.33 -5.48 28.67
CA THR A 382 2.33 -4.41 28.50
C THR A 382 1.67 -3.03 28.48
N LEU A 383 0.65 -2.83 27.65
CA LEU A 383 -0.09 -1.58 27.56
C LEU A 383 -0.78 -1.18 28.87
N ARG A 384 -1.25 -2.18 29.64
CA ARG A 384 -2.03 -1.97 30.88
C ARG A 384 -1.19 -1.82 32.14
N SER A 385 0.01 -2.40 32.19
CA SER A 385 0.80 -2.53 33.44
C SER A 385 2.14 -1.82 33.40
N LEU A 386 2.70 -1.57 32.20
CA LEU A 386 3.96 -0.86 32.03
C LEU A 386 3.69 0.50 31.36
N PRO A 387 3.94 1.63 32.04
CA PRO A 387 3.75 2.96 31.45
C PRO A 387 4.84 3.29 30.42
N ILE A 388 4.62 4.27 29.54
CA ILE A 388 5.47 4.56 28.37
C ILE A 388 6.94 4.91 28.70
N MET A 389 7.21 5.34 29.94
CA MET A 389 8.57 5.60 30.42
C MET A 389 9.26 4.38 31.05
N HIS A 390 8.56 3.25 31.25
CA HIS A 390 9.16 2.02 31.78
C HIS A 390 10.11 1.37 30.77
N PRO A 391 11.31 0.91 31.17
CA PRO A 391 12.28 0.34 30.24
C PRO A 391 11.73 -0.83 29.39
N LEU A 392 10.94 -1.72 29.98
CA LEU A 392 10.37 -2.85 29.25
C LEU A 392 9.20 -2.44 28.34
N HIS A 393 8.46 -1.37 28.64
CA HIS A 393 7.49 -0.82 27.69
C HIS A 393 8.21 -0.36 26.43
N LYS A 394 9.25 0.48 26.57
CA LYS A 394 10.05 1.02 25.46
C LYS A 394 10.70 -0.09 24.62
N LEU A 395 11.16 -1.16 25.28
CA LEU A 395 11.75 -2.34 24.61
C LEU A 395 10.70 -3.18 23.86
N LEU A 396 9.53 -3.42 24.46
CA LEU A 396 8.54 -4.36 23.93
C LEU A 396 7.52 -3.75 22.96
N ILE A 397 7.19 -2.46 23.06
CA ILE A 397 6.11 -1.87 22.26
C ILE A 397 6.30 -2.00 20.72
N PRO A 398 7.52 -1.93 20.13
CA PRO A 398 7.69 -2.18 18.70
C PRO A 398 7.34 -3.62 18.28
N HIS A 399 7.47 -4.57 19.21
CA HIS A 399 7.20 -5.99 19.02
C HIS A 399 5.71 -6.35 19.14
N PHE A 400 4.83 -5.38 19.44
CA PHE A 400 3.37 -5.55 19.47
C PHE A 400 2.62 -4.68 18.45
N ARG A 401 3.35 -4.00 17.56
CA ARG A 401 2.76 -3.22 16.46
C ARG A 401 1.73 -4.07 15.72
N TYR A 402 0.50 -3.55 15.62
CA TYR A 402 -0.65 -4.11 14.90
C TYR A 402 -1.23 -5.46 15.39
N THR A 403 -0.62 -6.12 16.38
CA THR A 403 -1.07 -7.42 16.95
C THR A 403 -2.55 -7.40 17.36
N LEU A 404 -3.02 -6.34 18.03
CA LEU A 404 -4.42 -6.24 18.49
C LEU A 404 -5.42 -6.15 17.32
N GLN A 405 -5.09 -5.42 16.26
CA GLN A 405 -5.98 -5.32 15.09
C GLN A 405 -5.99 -6.61 14.26
N ILE A 406 -4.85 -7.24 13.99
CA ILE A 406 -4.84 -8.47 13.18
C ILE A 406 -5.59 -9.60 13.88
N ASN A 407 -5.44 -9.76 15.20
CA ASN A 407 -6.18 -10.75 15.97
C ASN A 407 -7.70 -10.45 16.00
N LEU A 408 -8.09 -9.18 16.10
CA LEU A 408 -9.49 -8.78 15.95
C LEU A 408 -10.03 -9.13 14.56
N LEU A 409 -9.28 -8.83 13.49
CA LEU A 409 -9.68 -9.19 12.13
C LEU A 409 -9.76 -10.71 11.94
N ALA A 410 -8.85 -11.49 12.54
CA ALA A 410 -8.92 -12.95 12.55
C ALA A 410 -10.20 -13.45 13.22
N ARG A 411 -10.56 -12.91 14.40
CA ARG A 411 -11.84 -13.21 15.08
C ARG A 411 -13.07 -12.91 14.21
N LYS A 412 -13.06 -11.80 13.45
CA LYS A 412 -14.19 -11.41 12.59
C LYS A 412 -14.25 -12.14 11.24
N ARG A 413 -13.11 -12.58 10.69
CA ARG A 413 -13.00 -12.99 9.27
C ARG A 413 -12.38 -14.37 9.03
N LEU A 414 -11.67 -14.95 10.02
CA LEU A 414 -10.91 -16.20 9.88
C LEU A 414 -11.47 -17.32 10.77
N ILE A 415 -11.75 -17.01 12.04
CA ILE A 415 -12.31 -17.93 13.05
C ILE A 415 -13.74 -17.52 13.49
N SER A 416 -14.42 -16.71 12.68
CA SER A 416 -15.87 -16.53 12.75
C SER A 416 -16.60 -17.75 12.17
N PRO A 417 -17.92 -17.94 12.41
CA PRO A 417 -18.65 -19.14 11.96
C PRO A 417 -18.53 -19.47 10.47
N ASP A 418 -18.50 -18.44 9.61
CA ASP A 418 -18.33 -18.59 8.15
C ASP A 418 -16.87 -18.39 7.67
N GLY A 419 -15.92 -18.27 8.62
CA GLY A 419 -14.51 -18.00 8.33
C GLY A 419 -13.76 -19.23 7.78
N PRO A 420 -12.70 -19.05 6.96
CA PRO A 420 -11.96 -20.16 6.35
C PRO A 420 -11.51 -21.27 7.31
N LEU A 421 -11.00 -20.95 8.51
CA LEU A 421 -10.58 -21.97 9.47
C LEU A 421 -11.78 -22.70 10.11
N ALA A 422 -12.88 -21.99 10.39
CA ALA A 422 -14.11 -22.62 10.86
C ALA A 422 -14.76 -23.52 9.79
N ASN A 423 -14.53 -23.24 8.50
CA ASN A 423 -14.93 -24.10 7.39
C ASN A 423 -14.01 -25.32 7.20
N GLY A 424 -12.94 -25.48 7.98
CA GLY A 424 -12.06 -26.65 7.96
C GLY A 424 -12.70 -27.94 8.52
N ALA A 425 -11.87 -28.95 8.78
CA ALA A 425 -12.32 -30.25 9.30
C ALA A 425 -12.95 -30.16 10.70
N MET A 426 -12.40 -29.33 11.59
CA MET A 426 -12.80 -29.23 12.99
C MET A 426 -14.10 -28.45 13.25
N GLY A 427 -14.50 -27.56 12.34
CA GLY A 427 -15.53 -26.57 12.68
C GLY A 427 -15.06 -25.57 13.76
N LEU A 428 -15.95 -24.68 14.17
CA LEU A 428 -15.66 -23.72 15.24
C LEU A 428 -15.50 -24.40 16.62
N GLU A 429 -16.29 -25.44 16.91
CA GLU A 429 -16.23 -26.11 18.22
C GLU A 429 -14.99 -27.01 18.37
N GLY A 430 -14.59 -27.72 17.31
CA GLY A 430 -13.33 -28.46 17.32
C GLY A 430 -12.11 -27.54 17.43
N LEU A 431 -12.14 -26.37 16.78
CA LEU A 431 -11.10 -25.35 16.89
C LEU A 431 -10.94 -24.86 18.34
N LYS A 432 -12.04 -24.53 19.03
CA LYS A 432 -12.02 -24.13 20.45
C LYS A 432 -11.49 -25.24 21.36
N GLU A 433 -11.94 -26.47 21.15
CA GLU A 433 -11.49 -27.63 21.93
C GLU A 433 -9.99 -27.90 21.74
N LEU A 434 -9.47 -27.78 20.52
CA LEU A 434 -8.03 -27.91 20.25
C LEU A 434 -7.22 -26.77 20.89
N LEU A 435 -7.68 -25.51 20.79
CA LEU A 435 -7.07 -24.37 21.51
C LEU A 435 -7.01 -24.62 23.02
N LYS A 436 -8.10 -25.12 23.62
CA LYS A 436 -8.20 -25.44 25.05
C LYS A 436 -7.21 -26.54 25.47
N ARG A 437 -7.10 -27.61 24.67
CA ARG A 437 -6.13 -28.68 24.94
C ARG A 437 -4.69 -28.17 24.82
N ALA A 438 -4.38 -27.46 23.73
CA ALA A 438 -3.05 -26.92 23.48
C ALA A 438 -2.61 -25.93 24.56
N HIS A 439 -3.51 -25.05 25.02
CA HIS A 439 -3.25 -24.13 26.12
C HIS A 439 -3.03 -24.85 27.46
N SER A 440 -3.76 -25.95 27.72
CA SER A 440 -3.58 -26.73 28.94
C SER A 440 -2.24 -27.49 29.03
N GLU A 441 -1.54 -27.63 27.89
CA GLU A 441 -0.30 -28.38 27.73
C GLU A 441 0.93 -27.50 27.42
N ILE A 442 0.76 -26.22 27.07
CA ILE A 442 1.88 -25.34 26.70
C ILE A 442 2.70 -24.94 27.94
N THR A 443 4.01 -25.19 27.93
CA THR A 443 4.90 -24.89 29.05
C THR A 443 5.84 -23.73 28.74
N TYR A 444 6.30 -23.02 29.77
CA TYR A 444 7.29 -21.95 29.61
C TYR A 444 8.57 -22.46 28.91
N SER A 445 9.03 -23.67 29.25
CA SER A 445 10.14 -24.35 28.57
C SER A 445 9.85 -24.67 27.10
N SER A 446 8.60 -25.02 26.75
CA SER A 446 8.23 -25.24 25.34
C SER A 446 8.20 -23.96 24.49
N LEU A 447 8.04 -22.79 25.12
CA LEU A 447 8.15 -21.48 24.47
C LEU A 447 9.61 -20.98 24.35
N CYS A 448 10.54 -21.55 25.11
CA CYS A 448 11.95 -21.20 25.06
C CYS A 448 12.68 -22.14 24.08
N LEU A 449 13.10 -21.64 22.90
CA LEU A 449 13.59 -22.51 21.83
C LEU A 449 14.72 -23.49 22.25
N PRO A 450 15.77 -23.08 23.00
CA PRO A 450 16.81 -24.01 23.42
C PRO A 450 16.26 -25.16 24.28
N GLU A 451 15.39 -24.85 25.23
CA GLU A 451 14.77 -25.83 26.13
C GLU A 451 13.81 -26.74 25.36
N ASN A 452 13.08 -26.21 24.38
CA ASN A 452 12.21 -26.97 23.48
C ASN A 452 12.99 -27.98 22.62
N ILE A 453 14.13 -27.57 22.04
CA ILE A 453 14.98 -28.43 21.21
C ILE A 453 15.60 -29.57 22.03
N VAL A 454 16.11 -29.26 23.22
CA VAL A 454 16.65 -30.27 24.16
C VAL A 454 15.55 -31.22 24.64
N ALA A 455 14.39 -30.70 25.03
CA ALA A 455 13.27 -31.52 25.52
C ALA A 455 12.73 -32.50 24.47
N ARG A 456 12.83 -32.17 23.18
CA ARG A 456 12.47 -33.06 22.06
C ARG A 456 13.65 -33.92 21.55
N GLY A 457 14.84 -33.77 22.12
CA GLY A 457 16.04 -34.54 21.76
C GLY A 457 16.55 -34.26 20.35
N LEU A 458 16.41 -33.02 19.85
CA LEU A 458 16.72 -32.62 18.47
C LEU A 458 18.06 -31.85 18.33
N GLU A 459 18.93 -31.94 19.33
CA GLU A 459 20.20 -31.22 19.37
C GLU A 459 21.16 -31.64 18.24
N SER A 460 21.18 -32.92 17.89
CA SER A 460 22.17 -33.53 16.99
C SER A 460 21.64 -33.89 15.59
N ILE A 461 20.34 -33.77 15.31
CA ILE A 461 19.78 -34.14 14.00
C ILE A 461 20.35 -33.20 12.89
N PRO A 462 20.91 -33.72 11.79
CA PRO A 462 21.44 -32.88 10.70
C PRO A 462 20.31 -32.19 9.92
N ASN A 463 20.67 -31.25 9.04
CA ASN A 463 19.77 -30.61 8.07
C ASN A 463 18.52 -29.94 8.71
N PHE A 464 18.63 -29.44 9.94
CA PHE A 464 17.51 -28.83 10.69
C PHE A 464 17.72 -27.32 10.83
N TYR A 465 17.44 -26.60 9.74
CA TYR A 465 17.76 -25.18 9.59
C TYR A 465 16.94 -24.27 10.51
N TYR A 466 15.68 -24.63 10.79
CA TYR A 466 14.88 -23.93 11.81
C TYR A 466 15.58 -23.90 13.18
N ARG A 467 16.16 -25.03 13.62
CA ARG A 467 16.95 -25.08 14.86
C ARG A 467 18.21 -24.24 14.74
N GLU A 468 18.98 -24.43 13.67
CA GLU A 468 20.29 -23.77 13.53
C GLU A 468 20.19 -22.24 13.48
N ASP A 469 19.24 -21.73 12.70
CA ASP A 469 19.01 -20.29 12.57
C ASP A 469 18.28 -19.76 13.81
N GLY A 470 17.30 -20.52 14.32
CA GLY A 470 16.53 -20.16 15.51
C GLY A 470 17.37 -20.07 16.78
N LEU A 471 18.32 -20.98 17.00
CA LEU A 471 19.22 -20.92 18.16
C LEU A 471 20.21 -19.74 18.05
N LYS A 472 20.69 -19.42 16.84
CA LYS A 472 21.52 -18.21 16.62
C LYS A 472 20.71 -16.95 16.91
N LEU A 473 19.50 -16.84 16.35
CA LEU A 473 18.55 -15.76 16.64
C LEU A 473 18.25 -15.64 18.13
N TRP A 474 17.93 -16.74 18.80
CA TRP A 474 17.65 -16.78 20.24
C TRP A 474 18.82 -16.20 21.03
N ASN A 475 20.05 -16.60 20.71
CA ASN A 475 21.25 -16.11 21.40
C ASN A 475 21.52 -14.61 21.14
N ILE A 476 21.27 -14.12 19.92
CA ILE A 476 21.40 -12.70 19.58
C ILE A 476 20.35 -11.86 20.32
N ILE A 477 19.07 -12.30 20.30
CA ILE A 477 17.97 -11.66 21.04
C ILE A 477 18.23 -11.71 22.55
N HIS A 478 18.68 -12.85 23.08
CA HIS A 478 19.04 -13.00 24.49
C HIS A 478 20.13 -12.03 24.90
N SER A 479 21.21 -11.92 24.12
CA SER A 479 22.33 -11.02 24.42
C SER A 479 21.90 -9.55 24.41
N PHE A 480 21.05 -9.15 23.45
CA PHE A 480 20.46 -7.81 23.40
C PHE A 480 19.55 -7.54 24.61
N VAL A 481 18.62 -8.46 24.92
CA VAL A 481 17.72 -8.35 26.07
C VAL A 481 18.50 -8.32 27.38
N GLN A 482 19.52 -9.17 27.53
CA GLN A 482 20.39 -9.20 28.71
C GLN A 482 21.06 -7.85 28.93
N GLY A 483 21.74 -7.30 27.92
CA GLY A 483 22.37 -5.99 28.02
C GLY A 483 21.39 -4.87 28.37
N MET A 484 20.20 -4.89 27.78
CA MET A 484 19.15 -3.90 28.07
C MET A 484 18.61 -4.04 29.49
N VAL A 485 18.28 -5.25 29.95
CA VAL A 485 17.71 -5.49 31.29
C VAL A 485 18.76 -5.24 32.38
N GLU A 486 19.99 -5.73 32.23
CA GLU A 486 21.08 -5.48 33.20
C GLU A 486 21.46 -4.00 33.29
N HIS A 487 21.33 -3.23 32.18
CA HIS A 487 21.51 -1.77 32.22
C HIS A 487 20.47 -1.07 33.08
N PHE A 488 19.21 -1.53 33.05
CA PHE A 488 18.11 -0.91 33.79
C PHE A 488 17.84 -1.54 35.17
N TYR A 489 18.30 -2.75 35.45
CA TYR A 489 18.14 -3.43 36.73
C TYR A 489 19.50 -3.87 37.27
N SER A 490 20.07 -3.06 38.16
CA SER A 490 21.43 -3.30 38.68
C SER A 490 21.54 -4.49 39.63
N SER A 491 20.40 -5.01 40.11
CA SER A 491 20.33 -6.15 41.03
C SER A 491 18.94 -6.78 41.07
N ASP A 492 18.89 -8.04 41.50
CA ASP A 492 17.65 -8.78 41.83
C ASP A 492 16.73 -8.01 42.79
N SER A 493 17.29 -7.24 43.73
CA SER A 493 16.50 -6.41 44.64
C SER A 493 15.71 -5.29 43.93
N GLU A 494 16.17 -4.80 42.77
CA GLU A 494 15.41 -3.82 41.99
C GLU A 494 14.25 -4.50 41.26
N VAL A 495 14.47 -5.69 40.69
CA VAL A 495 13.44 -6.53 40.08
C VAL A 495 12.33 -6.83 41.09
N SER A 496 12.69 -7.33 42.27
CA SER A 496 11.72 -7.62 43.34
C SER A 496 10.94 -6.40 43.83
N ARG A 497 11.45 -5.17 43.64
CA ARG A 497 10.86 -3.91 44.10
C ARG A 497 9.99 -3.20 43.05
N ASP A 498 10.14 -3.49 41.76
CA ASP A 498 9.36 -2.83 40.71
C ASP A 498 7.94 -3.40 40.63
N SER A 499 6.97 -2.76 41.28
CA SER A 499 5.58 -3.21 41.25
C SER A 499 4.91 -3.18 39.87
N GLU A 500 5.38 -2.36 38.92
CA GLU A 500 4.85 -2.31 37.56
C GLU A 500 5.25 -3.58 36.80
N LEU A 501 6.51 -3.99 36.95
CA LEU A 501 7.02 -5.28 36.45
C LEU A 501 6.27 -6.47 37.05
N GLN A 502 5.97 -6.43 38.36
CA GLN A 502 5.26 -7.54 39.03
C GLN A 502 3.78 -7.61 38.64
N ASP A 503 3.10 -6.46 38.52
CA ASP A 503 1.74 -6.40 37.98
C ASP A 503 1.68 -6.95 36.55
N TRP A 504 2.66 -6.60 35.71
CA TRP A 504 2.77 -7.04 34.32
C TRP A 504 2.85 -8.57 34.19
N ILE A 505 3.79 -9.22 34.87
CA ILE A 505 3.93 -10.68 34.79
C ILE A 505 2.74 -11.42 35.43
N ASN A 506 2.21 -10.89 36.53
CA ASN A 506 1.02 -11.46 37.16
C ASN A 506 -0.22 -11.34 36.25
N GLU A 507 -0.37 -10.25 35.51
CA GLU A 507 -1.47 -10.10 34.55
C GLU A 507 -1.34 -11.07 33.36
N ILE A 508 -0.11 -11.28 32.84
CA ILE A 508 0.16 -12.33 31.84
C ILE A 508 -0.17 -13.73 32.39
N PHE A 509 0.23 -14.03 33.62
CA PHE A 509 -0.07 -15.31 34.27
C PHE A 509 -1.58 -15.54 34.45
N ILE A 510 -2.33 -14.53 34.88
CA ILE A 510 -3.78 -14.63 35.12
C ILE A 510 -4.59 -14.68 33.81
N HIS A 511 -4.24 -13.88 32.80
CA HIS A 511 -5.07 -13.70 31.60
C HIS A 511 -4.53 -14.43 30.36
N GLY A 512 -3.21 -14.47 30.17
CA GLY A 512 -2.56 -15.27 29.13
C GLY A 512 -2.51 -16.75 29.46
N PHE A 513 -2.28 -17.11 30.73
CA PHE A 513 -2.09 -18.50 31.18
C PHE A 513 -3.14 -19.00 32.20
N LEU A 514 -4.23 -18.26 32.37
CA LEU A 514 -5.42 -18.64 33.16
C LEU A 514 -5.12 -19.08 34.60
N GLY A 515 -4.05 -18.54 35.20
CA GLY A 515 -3.62 -18.89 36.55
C GLY A 515 -3.04 -20.30 36.71
N ASN A 516 -2.69 -20.98 35.61
CA ASN A 516 -2.31 -22.38 35.64
C ASN A 516 -0.83 -22.60 36.01
N ASN A 517 -0.58 -22.87 37.30
CA ASN A 517 0.75 -23.16 37.84
C ASN A 517 1.51 -24.29 37.12
N LYS A 518 0.80 -25.24 36.48
CA LYS A 518 1.43 -26.41 35.83
C LYS A 518 2.23 -26.05 34.59
N LEU A 519 1.97 -24.87 34.00
CA LEU A 519 2.61 -24.41 32.77
C LEU A 519 4.02 -23.82 33.02
N GLY A 520 4.43 -23.65 34.29
CA GLY A 520 5.76 -23.16 34.66
C GLY A 520 6.00 -21.67 34.36
N ILE A 521 4.96 -20.91 33.97
CA ILE A 521 5.03 -19.46 33.78
C ILE A 521 5.16 -18.78 35.15
N PRO A 522 6.11 -17.84 35.32
CA PRO A 522 6.25 -17.10 36.57
C PRO A 522 5.03 -16.22 36.86
N LYS A 523 4.73 -16.04 38.14
CA LYS A 523 3.71 -15.07 38.64
C LYS A 523 4.31 -13.72 39.02
N ARG A 524 5.62 -13.72 39.16
CA ARG A 524 6.45 -12.74 39.84
C ARG A 524 7.88 -13.01 39.37
N PHE A 525 8.68 -11.97 39.24
CA PHE A 525 10.12 -12.08 39.11
C PHE A 525 10.80 -11.66 40.41
N ASP A 526 11.77 -12.44 40.85
CA ASP A 526 12.65 -12.08 41.95
C ASP A 526 14.09 -11.84 41.50
N LYS A 527 14.43 -12.19 40.25
CA LYS A 527 15.78 -12.01 39.70
C LYS A 527 15.85 -11.40 38.30
N VAL A 528 16.99 -10.78 38.00
CA VAL A 528 17.32 -10.25 36.66
C VAL A 528 17.29 -11.35 35.59
N GLU A 529 17.86 -12.53 35.87
CA GLU A 529 17.92 -13.66 34.92
C GLU A 529 16.53 -14.14 34.46
N GLU A 530 15.52 -14.07 35.33
CA GLU A 530 14.15 -14.48 35.02
C GLU A 530 13.47 -13.49 34.06
N VAL A 531 13.70 -12.19 34.28
CA VAL A 531 13.22 -11.12 33.40
C VAL A 531 13.87 -11.23 32.02
N VAL A 532 15.20 -11.44 31.97
CA VAL A 532 15.94 -11.63 30.71
C VAL A 532 15.34 -12.79 29.92
N LYS A 533 15.27 -13.99 30.52
CA LYS A 533 14.72 -15.18 29.84
C LYS A 533 13.29 -14.96 29.36
N PHE A 534 12.42 -14.33 30.15
CA PHE A 534 11.02 -14.12 29.79
C PHE A 534 10.84 -13.09 28.67
N VAL A 535 11.60 -11.98 28.70
CA VAL A 535 11.57 -10.97 27.64
C VAL A 535 12.18 -11.51 26.33
N THR A 536 13.25 -12.32 26.40
CA THR A 536 13.79 -13.06 25.24
C THR A 536 12.73 -13.96 24.62
N MET A 537 12.01 -14.73 25.44
CA MET A 537 10.91 -15.59 24.98
C MET A 537 9.83 -14.79 24.25
N ILE A 538 9.35 -13.67 24.82
CA ILE A 538 8.36 -12.82 24.16
C ILE A 538 8.85 -12.33 22.80
N ILE A 539 10.02 -11.70 22.74
CA ILE A 539 10.55 -11.11 21.49
C ILE A 539 10.74 -12.21 20.44
N PHE A 540 11.28 -13.37 20.82
CA PHE A 540 11.44 -14.51 19.91
C PHE A 540 10.08 -15.04 19.41
N THR A 541 9.08 -15.18 20.29
CA THR A 541 7.74 -15.68 19.93
C THR A 541 7.04 -14.76 18.92
N VAL A 542 7.07 -13.44 19.12
CA VAL A 542 6.31 -12.51 18.28
C VAL A 542 7.03 -12.11 16.99
N SER A 543 8.33 -12.37 16.87
CA SER A 543 9.12 -12.16 15.64
C SER A 543 9.51 -13.48 14.97
N ALA A 544 10.56 -14.15 15.45
CA ALA A 544 11.14 -15.36 14.88
C ALA A 544 10.14 -16.53 14.75
N GLN A 545 9.44 -16.88 15.84
CA GLN A 545 8.50 -18.00 15.81
C GLN A 545 7.33 -17.70 14.87
N HIS A 546 6.73 -16.51 14.97
CA HIS A 546 5.68 -16.09 14.04
C HIS A 546 6.15 -16.17 12.59
N CYS A 547 7.33 -15.65 12.27
CA CYS A 547 7.86 -15.64 10.91
C CYS A 547 8.12 -17.06 10.36
N ALA A 548 8.76 -17.93 11.14
CA ALA A 548 9.01 -19.33 10.79
C ALA A 548 7.73 -20.12 10.51
N LEU A 549 6.67 -19.86 11.29
CA LEU A 549 5.38 -20.53 11.13
C LEU A 549 4.54 -19.92 10.02
N ASN A 550 4.53 -18.60 9.85
CA ASN A 550 3.57 -17.93 8.98
C ASN A 550 4.03 -17.84 7.52
N MET A 551 5.30 -17.54 7.25
CA MET A 551 5.77 -17.23 5.88
C MET A 551 5.58 -18.36 4.87
N GLY A 552 5.86 -19.60 5.29
CA GLY A 552 5.80 -20.76 4.41
C GLY A 552 4.37 -21.25 4.10
N GLN A 553 3.31 -20.59 4.60
CA GLN A 553 1.94 -21.08 4.45
C GLN A 553 1.52 -21.26 3.00
N PHE A 554 1.85 -20.32 2.11
CA PHE A 554 1.57 -20.49 0.69
C PHE A 554 2.62 -21.33 -0.03
N ASP A 555 3.88 -21.27 0.41
CA ASP A 555 4.95 -22.10 -0.15
C ASP A 555 4.60 -23.59 -0.06
N TYR A 556 4.21 -24.08 1.12
CA TYR A 556 3.84 -25.48 1.32
C TYR A 556 2.33 -25.77 1.16
N GLY A 557 1.47 -24.75 1.32
CA GLY A 557 0.01 -24.84 1.26
C GLY A 557 -0.64 -24.39 -0.05
N GLY A 558 0.13 -23.81 -0.99
CA GLY A 558 -0.29 -23.57 -2.36
C GLY A 558 -0.54 -24.87 -3.14
N TRP A 559 0.06 -25.97 -2.70
CA TRP A 559 -0.25 -27.33 -3.17
C TRP A 559 -1.08 -28.08 -2.12
N VAL A 560 -2.41 -28.05 -2.27
CA VAL A 560 -3.35 -28.58 -1.26
C VAL A 560 -3.15 -30.07 -0.89
N PRO A 561 -2.73 -31.00 -1.79
CA PRO A 561 -2.40 -32.37 -1.39
C PRO A 561 -1.28 -32.48 -0.33
N ASN A 562 -0.38 -31.48 -0.26
CA ASN A 562 0.68 -31.42 0.75
C ASN A 562 0.25 -30.77 2.08
N ASN A 563 -0.83 -29.96 2.07
CA ASN A 563 -1.33 -29.23 3.24
C ASN A 563 -2.87 -29.07 3.20
N PRO A 564 -3.64 -30.17 3.30
CA PRO A 564 -5.09 -30.12 3.22
C PRO A 564 -5.73 -29.66 4.55
N LEU A 565 -6.49 -28.56 4.51
CA LEU A 565 -7.27 -28.04 5.65
C LEU A 565 -8.43 -28.99 6.08
N LEU A 566 -8.90 -29.83 5.17
CA LEU A 566 -9.88 -30.88 5.48
C LEU A 566 -9.76 -32.08 4.53
N LEU A 567 -10.26 -33.23 4.99
CA LEU A 567 -10.45 -34.44 4.19
C LEU A 567 -11.90 -34.94 4.37
N ARG A 568 -12.53 -35.40 3.27
CA ARG A 568 -13.98 -35.63 3.21
C ARG A 568 -14.41 -37.10 3.32
N LYS A 569 -13.46 -38.02 3.20
CA LYS A 569 -13.68 -39.46 3.41
C LYS A 569 -12.83 -39.92 4.59
N ALA A 570 -13.33 -40.95 5.26
CA ALA A 570 -12.65 -41.63 6.36
C ALA A 570 -11.28 -42.18 5.91
N PRO A 571 -10.32 -42.33 6.84
CA PRO A 571 -9.05 -43.01 6.56
C PRO A 571 -9.28 -44.44 6.07
N PRO A 572 -8.37 -44.98 5.23
CA PRO A 572 -8.43 -46.37 4.79
C PRO A 572 -8.32 -47.33 5.99
N THR A 573 -9.28 -48.25 6.11
CA THR A 573 -9.30 -49.27 7.17
C THR A 573 -8.64 -50.59 6.78
N THR A 574 -8.29 -50.75 5.50
CA THR A 574 -7.59 -51.92 4.94
C THR A 574 -6.55 -51.47 3.91
N LYS A 575 -5.48 -52.25 3.76
CA LYS A 575 -4.44 -52.05 2.73
C LYS A 575 -4.85 -52.67 1.39
N GLY A 576 -4.22 -52.23 0.30
CA GLY A 576 -4.36 -52.79 -1.04
C GLY A 576 -5.62 -52.36 -1.79
N SER A 577 -6.35 -51.36 -1.29
CA SER A 577 -7.63 -50.89 -1.86
C SER A 577 -7.62 -49.43 -2.35
N SER A 578 -6.56 -48.68 -2.08
CA SER A 578 -6.46 -47.26 -2.49
C SER A 578 -6.07 -47.11 -3.96
N SER A 579 -6.52 -46.02 -4.58
CA SER A 579 -6.22 -45.64 -5.96
C SER A 579 -6.15 -44.11 -6.09
N MET A 580 -5.70 -43.59 -7.23
CA MET A 580 -5.71 -42.14 -7.48
C MET A 580 -7.12 -41.54 -7.40
N ASN A 581 -8.15 -42.28 -7.83
CA ASN A 581 -9.55 -41.88 -7.67
C ASN A 581 -9.91 -41.77 -6.18
N THR A 582 -9.46 -42.71 -5.33
CA THR A 582 -9.67 -42.65 -3.88
C THR A 582 -9.05 -41.38 -3.29
N ILE A 583 -7.85 -40.99 -3.73
CA ILE A 583 -7.16 -39.78 -3.28
C ILE A 583 -7.96 -38.52 -3.70
N LEU A 584 -8.39 -38.41 -4.96
CA LEU A 584 -9.20 -37.30 -5.46
C LEU A 584 -10.53 -37.15 -4.71
N GLU A 585 -11.17 -38.26 -4.35
CA GLU A 585 -12.39 -38.25 -3.55
C GLU A 585 -12.17 -37.82 -2.08
N VAL A 586 -11.01 -38.16 -1.49
CA VAL A 586 -10.65 -37.82 -0.10
C VAL A 586 -10.31 -36.34 0.06
N LEU A 587 -9.56 -35.76 -0.89
CA LEU A 587 -9.16 -34.35 -0.92
C LEU A 587 -10.38 -33.39 -0.97
N PRO A 588 -10.22 -32.07 -0.70
CA PRO A 588 -11.31 -31.09 -0.81
C PRO A 588 -11.89 -30.93 -2.23
N ASP A 589 -13.08 -30.35 -2.33
CA ASP A 589 -13.66 -29.85 -3.61
C ASP A 589 -12.93 -28.60 -4.11
N ILE A 590 -13.25 -28.21 -5.35
CA ILE A 590 -12.64 -27.06 -6.02
C ILE A 590 -12.81 -25.78 -5.19
N SER A 591 -14.03 -25.43 -4.76
CA SER A 591 -14.29 -24.25 -3.94
C SER A 591 -13.46 -24.23 -2.65
N THR A 592 -13.48 -25.30 -1.86
CA THR A 592 -12.70 -25.39 -0.62
C THR A 592 -11.20 -25.27 -0.88
N THR A 593 -10.71 -25.92 -1.94
CA THR A 593 -9.30 -25.88 -2.36
C THR A 593 -8.85 -24.45 -2.64
N VAL A 594 -9.54 -23.74 -3.54
CA VAL A 594 -9.10 -22.42 -3.99
C VAL A 594 -9.29 -21.33 -2.93
N ASN A 595 -10.32 -21.43 -2.08
CA ASN A 595 -10.51 -20.51 -0.96
C ASN A 595 -9.44 -20.70 0.13
N ASN A 596 -8.97 -21.92 0.37
CA ASN A 596 -7.83 -22.18 1.26
C ASN A 596 -6.53 -21.59 0.68
N MET A 597 -6.25 -21.83 -0.61
CA MET A 597 -5.07 -21.27 -1.28
C MET A 597 -5.06 -19.75 -1.32
N ALA A 598 -6.22 -19.10 -1.53
CA ALA A 598 -6.34 -17.63 -1.45
C ALA A 598 -6.13 -17.11 -0.01
N SER A 599 -6.51 -17.89 1.00
CA SER A 599 -6.30 -17.55 2.40
C SER A 599 -4.83 -17.68 2.79
N THR A 600 -4.15 -18.78 2.44
CA THR A 600 -2.71 -18.94 2.69
C THR A 600 -1.88 -17.93 1.90
N TRP A 601 -2.28 -17.55 0.67
CA TRP A 601 -1.65 -16.45 -0.08
C TRP A 601 -1.74 -15.14 0.70
N LEU A 602 -2.94 -14.74 1.12
CA LEU A 602 -3.16 -13.51 1.89
C LEU A 602 -2.36 -13.50 3.21
N LEU A 603 -2.28 -14.63 3.91
CA LEU A 603 -1.55 -14.76 5.17
C LEU A 603 -0.02 -14.84 4.99
N SER A 604 0.47 -15.24 3.82
CA SER A 604 1.92 -15.24 3.52
C SER A 604 2.39 -13.91 2.91
N LYS A 605 1.47 -13.09 2.37
CA LYS A 605 1.81 -11.93 1.54
C LYS A 605 2.14 -10.69 2.36
N ARG A 606 3.44 -10.56 2.65
CA ARG A 606 4.30 -9.58 1.96
C ARG A 606 3.65 -8.18 1.66
N TYR A 607 3.68 -7.24 2.61
CA TYR A 607 3.16 -5.84 2.59
C TYR A 607 4.23 -4.72 2.63
N ALA A 608 3.90 -3.54 2.12
CA ALA A 608 4.83 -2.41 1.95
C ALA A 608 5.26 -1.67 3.24
N ASP A 609 4.53 -1.77 4.35
CA ASP A 609 4.80 -1.01 5.60
C ASP A 609 5.44 -1.83 6.72
N ILE A 610 6.19 -2.87 6.35
CA ILE A 610 6.92 -3.73 7.29
C ILE A 610 8.04 -2.99 8.04
N ILE A 611 8.23 -3.36 9.31
CA ILE A 611 9.40 -2.99 10.11
C ILE A 611 10.13 -4.27 10.55
N THR A 612 11.31 -4.53 9.97
CA THR A 612 12.08 -5.77 10.21
C THR A 612 12.65 -5.87 11.63
N LEU A 613 12.99 -7.09 12.06
CA LEU A 613 13.54 -7.35 13.39
C LEU A 613 14.77 -6.46 13.67
N GLY A 614 14.74 -5.75 14.79
CA GLY A 614 15.82 -4.84 15.21
C GLY A 614 15.79 -3.46 14.54
N THR A 615 14.91 -3.23 13.56
CA THR A 615 14.65 -1.89 13.02
C THR A 615 13.67 -1.16 13.94
N TYR A 616 14.09 -0.06 14.56
CA TYR A 616 13.25 0.71 15.49
C TYR A 616 13.16 2.17 15.03
N PRO A 617 12.21 2.52 14.13
CA PRO A 617 12.03 3.89 13.67
C PRO A 617 11.50 4.81 14.77
N ASP A 618 10.65 4.26 15.65
CA ASP A 618 10.13 4.94 16.82
C ASP A 618 11.17 4.90 17.96
N GLN A 619 11.87 6.02 18.15
CA GLN A 619 12.98 6.18 19.08
C GLN A 619 12.47 6.39 20.52
N HIS A 620 11.96 5.32 21.13
CA HIS A 620 11.44 5.35 22.50
C HIS A 620 12.50 5.57 23.58
N PHE A 621 13.75 5.15 23.34
CA PHE A 621 14.91 5.40 24.20
C PHE A 621 15.67 6.64 23.73
N ASP A 622 16.03 7.53 24.67
CA ASP A 622 16.91 8.66 24.37
C ASP A 622 18.37 8.42 24.81
N GLU A 623 18.58 7.50 25.73
CA GLU A 623 19.89 7.23 26.32
C GLU A 623 20.88 6.62 25.32
N ALA A 624 22.13 7.05 25.40
CA ALA A 624 23.19 6.62 24.47
C ALA A 624 23.50 5.11 24.55
N VAL A 625 23.41 4.50 25.74
CA VAL A 625 23.73 3.09 25.96
C VAL A 625 22.70 2.15 25.28
N PRO A 626 21.38 2.27 25.52
CA PRO A 626 20.35 1.59 24.72
C PRO A 626 20.49 1.81 23.21
N LYS A 627 20.73 3.05 22.76
CA LYS A 627 20.95 3.37 21.34
C LYS A 627 22.17 2.64 20.76
N GLN A 628 23.21 2.40 21.56
CA GLN A 628 24.39 1.62 21.16
C GLN A 628 24.11 0.11 21.15
N MET A 629 23.40 -0.42 22.15
CA MET A 629 22.97 -1.83 22.21
C MET A 629 22.08 -2.20 21.02
N ILE A 630 21.16 -1.32 20.64
CA ILE A 630 20.34 -1.47 19.42
C ILE A 630 21.21 -1.57 18.16
N LYS A 631 22.25 -0.73 18.02
CA LYS A 631 23.17 -0.80 16.86
C LYS A 631 23.98 -2.09 16.84
N GLN A 632 24.37 -2.62 18.01
CA GLN A 632 25.06 -3.90 18.12
C GLN A 632 24.13 -5.05 17.73
N PHE A 633 22.89 -5.06 18.22
CA PHE A 633 21.85 -6.02 17.83
C PHE A 633 21.59 -6.02 16.32
N GLN A 634 21.47 -4.84 15.70
CA GLN A 634 21.34 -4.68 14.24
C GLN A 634 22.55 -5.26 13.47
N ALA A 635 23.77 -5.09 13.97
CA ALA A 635 24.98 -5.65 13.35
C ALA A 635 25.02 -7.19 13.43
N GLU A 636 24.70 -7.77 14.59
CA GLU A 636 24.63 -9.23 14.78
C GLU A 636 23.54 -9.87 13.89
N LEU A 637 22.35 -9.26 13.81
CA LEU A 637 21.30 -9.69 12.89
C LEU A 637 21.72 -9.60 11.42
N SER A 638 22.46 -8.55 11.03
CA SER A 638 23.00 -8.41 9.66
C SER A 638 24.03 -9.50 9.34
N TYR A 639 24.90 -9.84 10.29
CA TYR A 639 25.88 -10.92 10.16
C TYR A 639 25.20 -12.30 10.02
N LEU A 640 24.16 -12.56 10.81
CA LEU A 640 23.37 -13.79 10.69
C LEU A 640 22.64 -13.85 9.34
N SER A 641 22.06 -12.75 8.87
CA SER A 641 21.42 -12.66 7.55
C SER A 641 22.40 -13.04 6.43
N GLY A 642 23.63 -12.49 6.43
CA GLY A 642 24.68 -12.88 5.50
C GLY A 642 25.03 -14.37 5.55
N SER A 643 25.15 -14.92 6.76
CA SER A 643 25.43 -16.35 6.99
C SER A 643 24.32 -17.26 6.45
N ILE A 644 23.05 -16.87 6.61
CA ILE A 644 21.88 -17.59 6.10
C ILE A 644 21.83 -17.53 4.57
N ILE A 645 22.15 -16.38 3.97
CA ILE A 645 22.22 -16.21 2.51
C ILE A 645 23.30 -17.11 1.90
N GLU A 646 24.49 -17.17 2.50
CA GLU A 646 25.59 -18.04 2.06
C GLU A 646 25.20 -19.53 2.14
N ARG A 647 24.63 -19.96 3.27
CA ARG A 647 24.11 -21.33 3.47
C ARG A 647 23.01 -21.67 2.45
N ASN A 648 22.06 -20.76 2.24
CA ASN A 648 20.94 -20.97 1.32
C ASN A 648 21.36 -21.04 -0.16
N ALA A 649 22.46 -20.38 -0.55
CA ALA A 649 22.97 -20.44 -1.92
C ALA A 649 23.46 -21.84 -2.35
N THR A 650 23.68 -22.76 -1.39
CA THR A 650 24.07 -24.15 -1.68
C THR A 650 22.92 -25.16 -1.58
N LEU A 651 21.71 -24.73 -1.18
CA LEU A 651 20.56 -25.62 -0.99
C LEU A 651 19.67 -25.65 -2.23
N THR A 652 19.21 -26.84 -2.62
CA THR A 652 18.12 -27.01 -3.61
C THR A 652 16.84 -26.31 -3.16
N LEU A 653 16.54 -26.39 -1.86
CA LEU A 653 15.41 -25.71 -1.23
C LEU A 653 15.92 -24.80 -0.09
N PRO A 654 15.98 -23.48 -0.29
CA PRO A 654 16.53 -22.56 0.70
C PRO A 654 15.58 -22.36 1.89
N TYR A 655 16.12 -22.36 3.11
CA TYR A 655 15.36 -22.05 4.32
C TYR A 655 15.58 -20.59 4.72
N ASN A 656 14.60 -19.72 4.43
CA ASN A 656 14.74 -18.27 4.57
C ASN A 656 13.78 -17.64 5.61
N TYR A 657 12.90 -18.44 6.23
CA TYR A 657 11.85 -17.95 7.14
C TYR A 657 12.36 -17.41 8.49
N LEU A 658 13.64 -17.64 8.79
CA LEU A 658 14.36 -17.08 9.94
C LEU A 658 15.51 -16.14 9.53
N ASN A 659 15.46 -15.58 8.32
CA ASN A 659 16.40 -14.55 7.88
C ASN A 659 16.00 -13.18 8.50
N PRO A 660 16.83 -12.53 9.33
CA PRO A 660 16.46 -11.27 9.98
C PRO A 660 16.05 -10.13 9.03
N ALA A 661 16.58 -10.14 7.79
CA ALA A 661 16.22 -9.16 6.76
C ALA A 661 14.77 -9.31 6.27
N GLU A 662 14.12 -10.46 6.54
CA GLU A 662 12.76 -10.78 6.12
C GLU A 662 11.81 -11.04 7.29
N MET A 663 12.30 -11.01 8.52
CA MET A 663 11.47 -11.16 9.72
C MET A 663 10.97 -9.80 10.19
N GLU A 664 9.68 -9.71 10.58
CA GLU A 664 9.15 -8.52 11.25
C GLU A 664 9.47 -8.51 12.75
N ASN A 665 9.49 -7.32 13.38
CA ASN A 665 9.50 -7.16 14.83
C ASN A 665 8.29 -7.80 15.55
N SER A 666 7.11 -7.87 14.93
CA SER A 666 5.84 -8.24 15.58
C SER A 666 5.00 -9.22 14.75
N THR A 667 3.89 -9.67 15.31
CA THR A 667 2.81 -10.40 14.60
C THR A 667 1.96 -9.48 13.70
N GLY A 668 2.46 -8.30 13.32
CA GLY A 668 1.67 -7.18 12.79
C GLY A 668 1.45 -7.12 11.28
N THR A 669 2.37 -7.65 10.49
CA THR A 669 2.38 -7.71 9.02
C THR A 669 2.88 -9.08 8.54
N TYR A 670 3.03 -9.19 7.22
CA TYR A 670 3.66 -10.26 6.47
C TYR A 670 4.64 -9.53 5.49
N THR A 671 5.89 -9.98 5.24
CA THR A 671 7.10 -9.18 4.76
C THR A 671 7.40 -9.12 3.25
N VAL A 672 7.73 -8.01 2.57
CA VAL A 672 8.00 -7.99 1.08
C VAL A 672 9.29 -8.68 0.57
N THR A 673 9.21 -9.37 -0.59
CA THR A 673 10.29 -9.59 -1.59
C THR A 673 9.77 -9.30 -2.99
N THR A 674 10.62 -8.74 -3.85
CA THR A 674 10.25 -8.15 -5.16
C THR A 674 10.25 -9.17 -6.31
N LEU A 675 9.19 -9.18 -7.14
CA LEU A 675 9.23 -9.61 -8.55
C LEU A 675 8.06 -8.99 -9.37
N SER A 676 8.21 -8.91 -10.69
CA SER A 676 7.50 -8.01 -11.63
C SER A 676 6.03 -8.36 -11.94
N PRO A 677 5.11 -7.37 -12.12
CA PRO A 677 3.71 -7.61 -12.47
C PRO A 677 3.38 -7.41 -13.98
N ARG A 678 3.23 -8.50 -14.75
CA ARG A 678 2.44 -8.50 -16.01
C ARG A 678 1.78 -9.86 -16.27
N GLY A 679 0.46 -9.87 -16.45
CA GLY A 679 -0.30 -11.05 -16.90
C GLY A 679 -1.69 -11.16 -16.26
N ARG A 680 -2.73 -10.76 -17.01
CA ARG A 680 -4.14 -11.07 -16.70
C ARG A 680 -4.84 -11.62 -17.96
N LEU A 681 -5.87 -12.41 -17.74
CA LEU A 681 -6.71 -13.06 -18.76
C LEU A 681 -8.16 -12.65 -18.52
N LEU A 682 -8.93 -12.45 -19.59
CA LEU A 682 -10.35 -12.11 -19.52
C LEU A 682 -11.22 -13.25 -20.09
N LEU A 683 -12.43 -13.35 -19.57
CA LEU A 683 -13.44 -14.36 -19.92
C LEU A 683 -14.67 -13.67 -20.53
N VAL A 684 -15.15 -14.13 -21.69
CA VAL A 684 -16.42 -13.69 -22.29
C VAL A 684 -17.41 -14.85 -22.29
N LYS A 685 -18.66 -14.60 -21.85
CA LYS A 685 -19.76 -15.58 -21.88
C LYS A 685 -20.64 -15.34 -23.10
N LEU A 686 -20.89 -16.38 -23.89
CA LEU A 686 -21.84 -16.37 -25.00
C LEU A 686 -23.16 -17.05 -24.60
N GLU A 687 -24.19 -16.92 -25.44
CA GLU A 687 -25.47 -17.60 -25.20
C GLU A 687 -25.31 -19.13 -25.23
N LYS A 688 -26.16 -19.85 -24.47
CA LYS A 688 -26.09 -21.31 -24.24
C LYS A 688 -24.84 -21.80 -23.50
N GLU A 689 -24.32 -21.00 -22.57
CA GLU A 689 -23.32 -21.39 -21.57
C GLU A 689 -21.94 -21.78 -22.12
N GLN A 690 -21.58 -21.29 -23.31
CA GLN A 690 -20.21 -21.39 -23.82
C GLN A 690 -19.39 -20.15 -23.42
N TYR A 691 -18.10 -20.34 -23.18
CA TYR A 691 -17.19 -19.31 -22.69
C TYR A 691 -15.93 -19.26 -23.56
N LEU A 692 -15.53 -18.06 -23.98
CA LEU A 692 -14.30 -17.84 -24.74
C LEU A 692 -13.25 -17.17 -23.84
N PHE A 693 -12.03 -17.73 -23.82
CA PHE A 693 -10.89 -17.20 -23.08
C PHE A 693 -9.96 -16.43 -24.02
N LEU A 694 -9.62 -15.19 -23.67
CA LEU A 694 -8.67 -14.37 -24.42
C LEU A 694 -7.62 -13.73 -23.47
N PRO A 695 -6.33 -13.75 -23.83
CA PRO A 695 -5.33 -12.87 -23.20
C PRO A 695 -5.75 -11.40 -23.31
N GLU A 696 -5.48 -10.57 -22.30
CA GLU A 696 -5.76 -9.12 -22.37
C GLU A 696 -5.18 -8.50 -23.65
N ASN A 697 -3.97 -8.92 -24.03
CA ASN A 697 -3.28 -8.54 -25.26
C ASN A 697 -3.82 -9.21 -26.53
N LYS A 698 -5.08 -9.68 -26.54
CA LYS A 698 -5.85 -10.04 -27.76
C LYS A 698 -7.28 -9.50 -27.78
N TRP A 699 -7.70 -8.70 -26.80
CA TRP A 699 -9.06 -8.15 -26.75
C TRP A 699 -9.36 -7.15 -27.88
N PHE A 700 -8.32 -6.53 -28.44
CA PHE A 700 -8.36 -5.46 -29.44
C PHE A 700 -8.12 -5.94 -30.90
N CYS A 701 -8.30 -7.22 -31.22
CA CYS A 701 -8.11 -7.69 -32.60
C CYS A 701 -9.14 -8.73 -33.01
N SER A 702 -9.69 -8.59 -34.22
CA SER A 702 -10.67 -9.47 -34.86
C SER A 702 -10.12 -10.83 -35.32
N LYS A 703 -9.00 -11.29 -34.73
CA LYS A 703 -8.22 -12.43 -35.22
C LYS A 703 -7.64 -13.28 -34.09
N VAL A 704 -8.33 -14.36 -33.75
CA VAL A 704 -7.76 -15.48 -32.98
C VAL A 704 -7.09 -16.43 -33.98
N VAL A 705 -5.82 -16.76 -33.76
CA VAL A 705 -5.12 -17.76 -34.59
C VAL A 705 -5.62 -19.14 -34.18
N ALA A 706 -6.57 -19.67 -34.94
CA ALA A 706 -7.03 -21.04 -34.79
C ALA A 706 -5.90 -22.02 -35.14
N THR A 707 -5.63 -22.97 -34.26
CA THR A 707 -4.59 -24.00 -34.47
C THR A 707 -5.08 -25.21 -35.27
N THR A 708 -6.40 -25.33 -35.49
CA THR A 708 -7.00 -26.37 -36.32
C THR A 708 -8.11 -25.80 -37.22
N PRO A 709 -8.40 -26.42 -38.38
CA PRO A 709 -9.49 -25.99 -39.27
C PRO A 709 -10.88 -25.98 -38.60
N ASP A 710 -11.12 -26.90 -37.67
CA ASP A 710 -12.40 -27.00 -36.95
C ASP A 710 -12.59 -25.83 -35.96
N GLN A 711 -11.52 -25.39 -35.30
CA GLN A 711 -11.54 -24.16 -34.47
C GLN A 711 -11.81 -22.92 -35.32
N GLN A 712 -11.24 -22.86 -36.53
CA GLN A 712 -11.46 -21.72 -37.42
C GLN A 712 -12.92 -21.66 -37.88
N LYS A 713 -13.53 -22.81 -38.21
CA LYS A 713 -14.92 -22.88 -38.63
C LYS A 713 -15.90 -22.47 -37.52
N ILE A 714 -15.70 -22.94 -36.28
CA ILE A 714 -16.50 -22.54 -35.12
C ILE A 714 -16.38 -21.02 -34.88
N PHE A 715 -15.17 -20.47 -34.99
CA PHE A 715 -14.95 -19.03 -34.84
C PHE A 715 -15.61 -18.19 -35.96
N GLU A 716 -15.54 -18.64 -37.21
CA GLU A 716 -16.21 -18.00 -38.36
C GLU A 716 -17.74 -18.06 -38.25
N ASP A 717 -18.30 -19.15 -37.72
CA ASP A 717 -19.75 -19.31 -37.50
C ASP A 717 -20.28 -18.48 -36.30
N GLU A 718 -19.47 -18.23 -35.26
CA GLU A 718 -19.88 -17.49 -34.04
C GLU A 718 -19.46 -16.01 -33.98
N LEU A 719 -18.52 -15.56 -34.82
CA LEU A 719 -18.09 -14.15 -34.88
C LEU A 719 -19.25 -13.13 -34.99
N PRO A 720 -20.35 -13.37 -35.76
CA PRO A 720 -21.48 -12.45 -35.81
C PRO A 720 -22.23 -12.31 -34.47
N LEU A 721 -22.28 -13.37 -33.67
CA LEU A 721 -22.92 -13.37 -32.35
C LEU A 721 -22.06 -12.61 -31.32
N LEU A 722 -20.74 -12.71 -31.44
CA LEU A 722 -19.78 -12.01 -30.58
C LEU A 722 -19.85 -10.48 -30.79
N VAL A 723 -20.01 -10.04 -32.04
CA VAL A 723 -20.23 -8.62 -32.40
C VAL A 723 -21.59 -8.11 -31.89
N ASP A 724 -22.64 -8.92 -31.96
CA ASP A 724 -23.98 -8.55 -31.45
C ASP A 724 -24.01 -8.49 -29.90
N TYR A 725 -23.27 -9.39 -29.23
CA TYR A 725 -23.07 -9.36 -27.78
C TYR A 725 -22.28 -8.13 -27.32
N ARG A 726 -21.16 -7.79 -27.99
CA ARG A 726 -20.40 -6.55 -27.69
C ARG A 726 -21.25 -5.29 -27.83
N LYS A 727 -22.09 -5.21 -28.87
CA LYS A 727 -23.05 -4.10 -29.02
C LYS A 727 -24.02 -4.03 -27.83
N LYS A 728 -24.54 -5.16 -27.36
CA LYS A 728 -25.43 -5.23 -26.18
C LYS A 728 -24.74 -4.87 -24.85
N GLU A 729 -23.45 -5.14 -24.68
CA GLU A 729 -22.67 -4.69 -23.51
C GLU A 729 -22.35 -3.19 -23.52
N LEU A 730 -22.18 -2.58 -24.70
CA LEU A 730 -21.98 -1.13 -24.82
C LEU A 730 -23.27 -0.32 -24.61
N GLU A 731 -24.46 -0.90 -24.81
CA GLU A 731 -25.74 -0.20 -24.63
C GLU A 731 -25.95 0.40 -23.22
N PRO A 732 -25.69 -0.32 -22.11
CA PRO A 732 -25.66 0.27 -20.76
C PRO A 732 -24.68 1.45 -20.64
N HIS A 733 -23.47 1.35 -21.19
CA HIS A 733 -22.49 2.45 -21.15
C HIS A 733 -22.93 3.65 -21.98
N LYS A 734 -23.48 3.43 -23.19
CA LYS A 734 -24.02 4.50 -24.05
C LYS A 734 -25.25 5.20 -23.45
N LYS A 735 -25.96 4.54 -22.53
CA LYS A 735 -27.03 5.14 -21.69
C LYS A 735 -26.50 5.91 -20.48
N LEU A 736 -25.37 5.50 -19.91
CA LEU A 736 -24.74 6.14 -18.74
C LEU A 736 -23.92 7.38 -19.13
N PHE A 737 -23.21 7.29 -20.25
CA PHE A 737 -22.34 8.32 -20.81
C PHE A 737 -23.00 8.91 -22.06
N GLN A 738 -23.79 9.97 -21.89
CA GLN A 738 -24.54 10.58 -23.00
C GLN A 738 -23.82 11.81 -23.51
N TRP A 739 -23.65 11.89 -24.84
CA TRP A 739 -23.20 13.13 -25.48
C TRP A 739 -24.29 14.20 -25.36
N ASN A 740 -24.04 15.20 -24.51
CA ASN A 740 -24.89 16.36 -24.34
C ASN A 740 -24.21 17.59 -24.94
N GLU A 741 -24.97 18.45 -25.57
CA GLU A 741 -24.50 19.75 -26.04
C GLU A 741 -24.26 20.67 -24.84
N PHE A 742 -23.00 21.03 -24.58
CA PHE A 742 -22.64 21.96 -23.52
C PHE A 742 -22.91 23.42 -23.94
N ALA A 743 -22.53 23.75 -25.18
CA ALA A 743 -22.99 24.93 -25.91
C ALA A 743 -22.81 24.71 -27.42
N GLU A 744 -23.68 25.32 -28.23
CA GLU A 744 -23.64 25.27 -29.69
C GLU A 744 -22.26 25.63 -30.25
N GLY A 745 -21.60 24.69 -30.94
CA GLY A 745 -20.25 24.90 -31.49
C GLY A 745 -19.08 24.52 -30.57
N LEU A 746 -19.33 23.80 -29.47
CA LEU A 746 -18.32 23.16 -28.61
C LEU A 746 -18.40 21.63 -28.63
N PRO A 747 -17.32 20.91 -28.29
CA PRO A 747 -17.38 19.46 -28.06
C PRO A 747 -18.57 19.08 -27.17
N HIS A 748 -19.27 18.00 -27.53
CA HIS A 748 -20.29 17.43 -26.66
C HIS A 748 -19.62 16.83 -25.42
N MET A 749 -20.30 16.83 -24.27
CA MET A 749 -19.76 16.36 -22.98
C MET A 749 -20.81 15.58 -22.18
N ASN A 750 -20.40 14.94 -21.07
CA ASN A 750 -21.35 14.19 -20.25
C ASN A 750 -22.09 15.10 -19.26
N SER A 751 -23.38 14.86 -19.03
CA SER A 751 -24.15 15.40 -17.90
C SER A 751 -23.89 16.89 -17.53
N ALA A 752 -24.21 17.82 -18.44
CA ALA A 752 -24.07 19.27 -18.19
C ALA A 752 -24.87 19.80 -16.98
N LYS A 753 -25.68 18.96 -16.33
CA LYS A 753 -26.56 19.31 -15.21
C LYS A 753 -25.91 19.14 -13.83
N GLU A 754 -24.83 18.36 -13.72
CA GLU A 754 -24.09 18.15 -12.46
C GLU A 754 -22.84 19.03 -12.39
N LEU A 755 -22.25 19.40 -13.52
CA LEU A 755 -21.12 20.33 -13.60
C LEU A 755 -21.42 21.71 -12.95
N SER A 756 -22.64 22.24 -13.10
CA SER A 756 -23.02 23.52 -12.46
C SER A 756 -23.22 23.41 -10.93
N ALA A 757 -23.58 22.23 -10.42
CA ALA A 757 -23.67 21.96 -9.00
C ALA A 757 -22.27 21.72 -8.39
N LEU A 758 -21.41 20.98 -9.10
CA LEU A 758 -20.03 20.72 -8.67
C LEU A 758 -19.17 21.99 -8.73
N LEU A 759 -19.39 22.88 -9.70
CA LEU A 759 -18.80 24.23 -9.71
C LEU A 759 -19.13 25.00 -8.43
N ALA A 760 -20.38 24.93 -7.95
CA ALA A 760 -20.79 25.62 -6.73
C ALA A 760 -20.17 25.03 -5.45
N GLU A 761 -19.96 23.71 -5.35
CA GLU A 761 -19.30 23.12 -4.17
C GLU A 761 -17.76 23.23 -4.22
N VAL A 762 -17.15 23.05 -5.40
CA VAL A 762 -15.68 23.04 -5.53
C VAL A 762 -15.09 24.45 -5.51
N LEU A 763 -15.73 25.46 -6.12
CA LEU A 763 -15.28 26.87 -6.01
C LEU A 763 -15.34 27.38 -4.56
N PHE A 764 -16.25 26.86 -3.74
CA PHE A 764 -16.35 27.20 -2.32
C PHE A 764 -15.41 26.38 -1.41
N SER A 765 -14.76 25.34 -1.93
CA SER A 765 -13.83 24.50 -1.13
C SER A 765 -12.45 25.14 -0.88
N PHE A 766 -12.12 26.25 -1.56
CA PHE A 766 -10.85 26.99 -1.41
C PHE A 766 -10.99 28.38 -0.76
N SER A 767 -12.08 28.68 -0.04
CA SER A 767 -12.23 29.92 0.72
C SER A 767 -12.97 29.76 2.06
N LYS A 768 -12.32 29.13 3.04
CA LYS A 768 -12.74 29.18 4.46
C LYS A 768 -12.07 30.30 5.25
N GLU A 769 -12.16 31.54 4.76
CA GLU A 769 -11.89 32.77 5.55
C GLU A 769 -12.93 33.87 5.25
N VAL A 770 -14.23 33.54 5.36
CA VAL A 770 -15.32 34.54 5.38
C VAL A 770 -16.37 34.11 6.41
N GLU A 771 -16.79 35.04 7.27
CA GLU A 771 -17.86 34.82 8.26
C GLU A 771 -19.16 35.46 7.78
N THR A 772 -20.26 34.69 7.76
CA THR A 772 -21.53 35.11 7.15
C THR A 772 -22.53 35.60 8.20
N ILE A 773 -22.93 36.87 8.14
CA ILE A 773 -24.01 37.42 8.98
C ILE A 773 -25.19 37.86 8.10
N TYR A 774 -26.36 37.28 8.35
CA TYR A 774 -27.59 37.60 7.62
C TYR A 774 -28.42 38.66 8.36
N THR A 775 -28.40 39.91 7.88
CA THR A 775 -29.27 40.99 8.41
C THR A 775 -30.53 41.16 7.57
N ARG A 776 -31.69 41.12 8.26
CA ARG A 776 -33.01 40.87 7.67
C ARG A 776 -33.64 42.02 6.87
N GLU A 777 -32.98 43.18 6.77
CA GLU A 777 -33.60 44.44 6.32
C GLU A 777 -33.18 44.92 4.92
N SER A 778 -32.07 44.46 4.33
CA SER A 778 -31.55 44.99 3.05
C SER A 778 -31.73 44.09 1.82
N GLY A 779 -31.97 42.78 2.00
CA GLY A 779 -32.24 41.85 0.91
C GLY A 779 -31.08 41.58 -0.08
N MET A 780 -29.89 42.14 0.16
CA MET A 780 -28.68 41.89 -0.62
C MET A 780 -27.58 41.21 0.21
N LEU A 781 -26.74 40.42 -0.48
CA LEU A 781 -25.61 39.70 0.10
C LEU A 781 -24.34 40.57 -0.04
N GLU A 782 -23.94 41.28 1.02
CA GLU A 782 -22.65 41.98 1.05
C GLU A 782 -21.51 41.05 1.50
N LEU A 783 -20.45 40.97 0.71
CA LEU A 783 -19.20 40.27 1.04
C LEU A 783 -18.15 41.27 1.53
N LYS A 784 -17.49 41.00 2.67
CA LYS A 784 -16.33 41.78 3.16
C LYS A 784 -15.23 40.88 3.70
N LEU A 785 -14.06 40.91 3.07
CA LEU A 785 -12.81 40.34 3.58
C LEU A 785 -12.20 41.26 4.65
N LYS A 786 -11.59 40.67 5.68
CA LYS A 786 -11.06 41.42 6.83
C LYS A 786 -9.54 41.57 6.76
N GLY A 787 -9.06 42.60 6.06
CA GLY A 787 -7.70 43.15 6.26
C GLY A 787 -6.93 43.54 5.00
N LEU A 788 -7.04 42.77 3.92
CA LEU A 788 -6.37 43.01 2.64
C LEU A 788 -7.38 42.78 1.50
N ALA A 789 -7.35 43.66 0.49
CA ALA A 789 -8.32 43.71 -0.61
C ALA A 789 -9.79 43.89 -0.21
N ASP A 790 -10.16 45.14 0.09
CA ASP A 790 -11.41 45.66 -0.46
C ASP A 790 -11.26 45.64 -1.99
N SER A 791 -11.84 44.63 -2.65
CA SER A 791 -11.57 44.29 -4.06
C SER A 791 -12.07 45.34 -5.07
N THR A 792 -12.55 46.48 -4.58
CA THR A 792 -12.92 47.67 -5.36
C THR A 792 -11.84 48.76 -5.35
N LYS A 793 -10.80 48.63 -4.52
CA LYS A 793 -9.71 49.62 -4.41
C LYS A 793 -8.53 49.24 -5.29
N GLN A 794 -8.03 50.22 -6.04
CA GLN A 794 -6.80 50.09 -6.82
C GLN A 794 -5.57 49.90 -5.91
N TRP A 795 -4.59 49.15 -6.39
CA TRP A 795 -3.31 48.98 -5.70
C TRP A 795 -2.48 50.26 -5.78
N GLU A 796 -2.20 50.87 -4.63
CA GLU A 796 -1.42 52.11 -4.53
C GLU A 796 0.11 51.89 -4.63
N ASP A 797 0.58 50.65 -4.48
CA ASP A 797 2.00 50.32 -4.32
C ASP A 797 2.28 48.86 -4.75
N LEU A 798 3.29 48.68 -5.60
CA LEU A 798 3.72 47.38 -6.11
C LEU A 798 4.28 46.48 -4.99
N ASP A 799 4.91 47.05 -3.95
CA ASP A 799 5.45 46.29 -2.83
C ASP A 799 4.36 45.86 -1.83
N LYS A 800 3.18 46.51 -1.83
CA LYS A 800 1.97 45.95 -1.20
C LYS A 800 1.44 44.75 -2.00
N MET A 801 1.46 44.82 -3.33
CA MET A 801 1.01 43.73 -4.20
C MET A 801 1.90 42.48 -4.05
N LYS A 802 3.23 42.64 -4.03
CA LYS A 802 4.20 41.55 -3.76
C LYS A 802 3.98 40.86 -2.41
N LYS A 803 3.51 41.59 -1.39
CA LYS A 803 3.21 41.03 -0.05
C LYS A 803 1.96 40.14 -0.02
N VAL A 804 1.10 40.19 -1.03
CA VAL A 804 -0.11 39.33 -1.11
C VAL A 804 0.19 37.98 -1.77
N PHE A 805 1.14 37.94 -2.71
CA PHE A 805 1.64 36.69 -3.33
C PHE A 805 2.56 35.87 -2.41
N TRP A 806 2.59 36.17 -1.11
CA TRP A 806 3.46 35.53 -0.12
C TRP A 806 3.27 34.00 -0.03
N PHE A 807 2.07 33.49 -0.32
CA PHE A 807 1.62 32.15 0.10
C PHE A 807 2.33 30.96 -0.59
N ARG A 808 3.07 31.19 -1.70
CA ARG A 808 3.92 30.19 -2.37
C ARG A 808 5.14 30.82 -3.05
N LYS A 809 6.12 31.27 -2.26
CA LYS A 809 7.45 31.60 -2.79
C LYS A 809 8.14 30.36 -3.35
N THR A 810 8.19 30.25 -4.67
CA THR A 810 9.07 29.34 -5.40
C THR A 810 10.28 30.10 -5.95
N PRO A 811 11.44 29.46 -6.17
CA PRO A 811 12.59 30.12 -6.79
C PRO A 811 12.26 30.76 -8.15
N ILE A 812 11.29 30.18 -8.88
CA ILE A 812 10.82 30.71 -10.16
C ILE A 812 9.98 31.97 -9.95
N SER A 813 9.02 31.99 -9.00
CA SER A 813 8.23 33.20 -8.72
C SER A 813 9.08 34.36 -8.22
N GLU A 814 10.17 34.09 -7.49
CA GLU A 814 11.12 35.12 -7.06
C GLU A 814 11.92 35.65 -8.27
N TYR A 815 12.44 34.76 -9.12
CA TYR A 815 13.08 35.11 -10.37
C TYR A 815 12.16 35.92 -11.30
N VAL A 816 10.90 35.52 -11.48
CA VAL A 816 9.89 36.30 -12.23
C VAL A 816 9.74 37.69 -11.62
N SER A 817 9.62 37.80 -10.29
CA SER A 817 9.44 39.11 -9.61
C SER A 817 10.64 40.06 -9.74
N GLU A 818 11.83 39.53 -10.00
CA GLU A 818 13.07 40.28 -10.23
C GLU A 818 13.22 40.67 -11.71
N TYR A 819 13.03 39.73 -12.64
CA TYR A 819 13.36 39.89 -14.06
C TYR A 819 12.18 40.20 -15.00
N TRP A 820 10.92 40.29 -14.51
CA TRP A 820 9.72 40.53 -15.36
C TRP A 820 9.76 41.76 -16.27
N LYS A 821 10.58 42.77 -15.93
CA LYS A 821 10.77 43.96 -16.77
C LYS A 821 11.65 43.71 -18.00
N GLU A 822 12.54 42.72 -17.97
CA GLU A 822 13.54 42.50 -19.01
C GLU A 822 12.92 41.95 -20.30
N ASP A 823 13.34 42.50 -21.45
CA ASP A 823 12.83 42.10 -22.76
C ASP A 823 13.19 40.66 -23.13
N TYR A 824 14.39 40.20 -22.77
CA TYR A 824 14.78 38.79 -22.95
C TYR A 824 13.93 37.85 -22.10
N PHE A 825 13.71 38.20 -20.82
CA PHE A 825 12.90 37.38 -19.93
C PHE A 825 11.45 37.29 -20.45
N PHE A 826 10.87 38.43 -20.85
CA PHE A 826 9.56 38.48 -21.52
C PHE A 826 9.50 37.56 -22.74
N GLY A 827 10.48 37.63 -23.65
CA GLY A 827 10.56 36.74 -24.82
C GLY A 827 10.70 35.26 -24.44
N SER A 828 11.51 34.96 -23.43
CA SER A 828 11.75 33.57 -22.99
C SER A 828 10.47 32.85 -22.51
N GLN A 829 9.47 33.59 -22.00
CA GLN A 829 8.20 33.00 -21.56
C GLN A 829 7.36 32.41 -22.71
N PHE A 830 7.57 32.86 -23.95
CA PHE A 830 6.88 32.32 -25.13
C PHE A 830 7.57 31.08 -25.72
N LEU A 831 8.75 30.70 -25.19
CA LEU A 831 9.47 29.48 -25.54
C LEU A 831 9.43 28.43 -24.41
N ASN A 832 9.64 28.87 -23.17
CA ASN A 832 9.83 27.98 -22.01
C ASN A 832 8.93 28.33 -20.81
N GLY A 833 8.03 29.30 -20.97
CA GLY A 833 7.01 29.68 -19.98
C GLY A 833 5.66 29.04 -20.31
N ASN A 834 4.60 29.70 -19.86
CA ASN A 834 3.30 29.04 -19.67
C ASN A 834 2.64 28.64 -21.00
N ASN A 835 2.82 29.43 -22.07
CA ASN A 835 2.18 29.18 -23.37
C ASN A 835 3.18 29.10 -24.53
N PRO A 836 3.87 27.95 -24.72
CA PRO A 836 4.77 27.73 -25.85
C PRO A 836 4.01 27.47 -27.17
N ASN A 837 2.68 27.65 -27.23
CA ASN A 837 1.83 27.24 -28.34
C ASN A 837 1.37 28.39 -29.27
N VAL A 838 1.63 29.65 -28.90
CA VAL A 838 1.18 30.85 -29.66
C VAL A 838 2.24 31.49 -30.57
N ILE A 839 3.52 31.30 -30.29
CA ILE A 839 4.60 31.89 -31.11
C ILE A 839 4.78 31.17 -32.45
N GLN A 840 4.93 31.89 -33.55
CA GLN A 840 5.20 31.27 -34.86
C GLN A 840 6.13 32.12 -35.70
N ARG A 841 6.82 31.53 -36.68
CA ARG A 841 7.69 32.28 -37.58
C ARG A 841 6.87 33.25 -38.43
N CYS A 842 7.27 34.51 -38.48
CA CYS A 842 6.58 35.54 -39.24
C CYS A 842 6.89 35.39 -40.73
N THR A 843 5.93 34.88 -41.50
CA THR A 843 6.05 34.66 -42.95
C THR A 843 5.63 35.86 -43.79
N THR A 844 4.73 36.69 -43.26
CA THR A 844 4.27 37.96 -43.85
C THR A 844 4.31 39.03 -42.76
N LEU A 845 5.04 40.12 -43.00
CA LEU A 845 5.10 41.23 -42.06
C LEU A 845 3.76 41.99 -42.02
N PRO A 846 3.24 42.34 -40.83
CA PRO A 846 2.09 43.22 -40.73
C PRO A 846 2.43 44.63 -41.26
N PRO A 847 1.47 45.36 -41.86
CA PRO A 847 1.73 46.69 -42.40
C PRO A 847 2.17 47.67 -41.30
N ASN A 848 3.06 48.60 -41.66
CA ASN A 848 3.59 49.68 -40.82
C ASN A 848 4.56 49.27 -39.68
N PHE A 849 4.92 48.00 -39.53
CA PHE A 849 5.92 47.57 -38.55
C PHE A 849 7.37 47.91 -38.99
N PRO A 850 8.19 48.54 -38.14
CA PRO A 850 9.56 48.93 -38.50
C PRO A 850 10.52 47.74 -38.40
N VAL A 851 10.79 47.10 -39.53
CA VAL A 851 11.69 45.95 -39.64
C VAL A 851 12.84 46.25 -40.60
N THR A 852 14.08 46.11 -40.12
CA THR A 852 15.30 46.28 -40.92
C THR A 852 15.56 45.07 -41.81
N ASP A 853 16.34 45.24 -42.89
CA ASP A 853 16.71 44.13 -43.77
C ASP A 853 17.49 43.01 -43.05
N GLU A 854 18.27 43.36 -42.02
CA GLU A 854 19.04 42.41 -41.20
C GLU A 854 18.17 41.53 -40.28
N MET A 855 16.95 41.95 -39.98
CA MET A 855 16.01 41.17 -39.17
C MET A 855 15.25 40.13 -40.02
N LYS A 856 15.13 40.34 -41.34
CA LYS A 856 14.28 39.52 -42.23
C LYS A 856 14.72 38.06 -42.24
N GLY A 857 13.81 37.18 -41.81
CA GLY A 857 14.02 35.73 -41.75
C GLY A 857 14.08 35.16 -40.33
N ASN A 858 14.45 35.97 -39.33
CA ASN A 858 14.55 35.58 -37.90
C ASN A 858 13.48 36.23 -37.02
N ILE A 859 12.33 36.56 -37.61
CA ILE A 859 11.19 37.21 -36.94
C ILE A 859 10.14 36.18 -36.60
N PHE A 860 9.60 36.29 -35.39
CA PHE A 860 8.50 35.49 -34.88
C PHE A 860 7.35 36.41 -34.47
N ILE A 861 6.14 35.88 -34.39
CA ILE A 861 4.92 36.62 -34.10
C ILE A 861 4.04 35.82 -33.14
N CYS A 862 3.42 36.51 -32.19
CA CYS A 862 2.23 36.04 -31.47
C CYS A 862 1.04 36.91 -31.92
N ASP A 863 -0.09 36.27 -32.25
CA ASP A 863 -1.29 36.91 -32.83
C ASP A 863 -2.54 36.47 -32.06
N TYR A 864 -3.05 37.35 -31.20
CA TYR A 864 -4.20 37.08 -30.32
C TYR A 864 -5.55 37.50 -30.93
N LYS A 865 -5.66 37.60 -32.26
CA LYS A 865 -6.90 37.97 -32.99
C LYS A 865 -8.16 37.24 -32.53
N ARG A 866 -8.06 36.02 -32.00
CA ARG A 866 -9.23 35.27 -31.49
C ARG A 866 -9.99 36.01 -30.39
N LEU A 867 -9.29 36.88 -29.65
CA LEU A 867 -9.84 37.73 -28.60
C LEU A 867 -10.59 38.97 -29.14
N GLU A 868 -10.46 39.30 -30.44
CA GLU A 868 -11.08 40.50 -31.03
C GLU A 868 -12.61 40.45 -30.92
N GLY A 869 -13.19 41.45 -30.25
CA GLY A 869 -14.63 41.53 -30.01
C GLY A 869 -15.21 40.41 -29.12
N VAL A 870 -14.39 39.66 -28.37
CA VAL A 870 -14.90 38.72 -27.35
C VAL A 870 -15.53 39.53 -26.21
N PRO A 871 -16.80 39.29 -25.84
CA PRO A 871 -17.46 40.06 -24.79
C PRO A 871 -16.84 39.74 -23.43
N THR A 872 -16.37 40.79 -22.73
CA THR A 872 -15.76 40.66 -21.41
C THR A 872 -16.75 40.90 -20.28
N ARG A 873 -16.38 40.47 -19.06
CA ARG A 873 -17.16 40.71 -17.85
C ARG A 873 -17.30 42.21 -17.58
N VAL A 874 -18.53 42.66 -17.31
CA VAL A 874 -18.81 44.02 -16.85
C VAL A 874 -18.66 44.11 -15.33
N VAL A 875 -17.90 45.09 -14.84
CA VAL A 875 -17.69 45.40 -13.43
C VAL A 875 -17.97 46.89 -13.22
N ASN A 876 -18.84 47.23 -12.27
CA ASN A 876 -19.25 48.62 -11.97
C ASN A 876 -19.82 49.41 -13.17
N GLY A 877 -20.29 48.73 -14.22
CA GLY A 877 -20.86 49.34 -15.44
C GLY A 877 -19.88 49.45 -16.61
N GLU A 878 -18.59 49.15 -16.41
CA GLU A 878 -17.57 49.13 -17.46
C GLU A 878 -17.17 47.69 -17.80
N ALA A 879 -16.96 47.41 -19.08
CA ALA A 879 -16.43 46.12 -19.54
C ALA A 879 -14.93 46.05 -19.22
N LEU A 880 -14.45 44.93 -18.66
CA LEU A 880 -13.01 44.75 -18.39
C LEU A 880 -12.22 44.79 -19.72
N PRO A 881 -11.07 45.48 -19.77
CA PRO A 881 -10.28 45.57 -21.00
C PRO A 881 -9.64 44.21 -21.33
N LEU A 882 -9.77 43.80 -22.59
CA LEU A 882 -9.11 42.64 -23.20
C LEU A 882 -8.70 43.04 -24.62
N THR A 883 -7.43 42.84 -24.96
CA THR A 883 -6.81 43.36 -26.19
C THR A 883 -6.49 42.23 -27.16
N ALA A 884 -6.83 42.38 -28.45
CA ALA A 884 -6.50 41.40 -29.50
C ALA A 884 -5.06 41.59 -30.03
N ALA A 885 -4.09 41.55 -29.12
CA ALA A 885 -2.74 42.06 -29.36
C ALA A 885 -1.94 41.27 -30.42
N LEU A 886 -0.97 41.97 -31.00
CA LEU A 886 0.00 41.46 -31.96
C LEU A 886 1.40 41.80 -31.47
N CYS A 887 2.27 40.81 -31.29
CA CYS A 887 3.63 41.01 -30.79
C CYS A 887 4.65 40.39 -31.75
N LEU A 888 5.55 41.21 -32.30
CA LEU A 888 6.71 40.74 -33.06
C LEU A 888 7.92 40.54 -32.16
N PHE A 889 8.64 39.46 -32.42
CA PHE A 889 9.91 39.11 -31.78
C PHE A 889 11.00 38.92 -32.83
N TYR A 890 12.24 39.22 -32.47
CA TYR A 890 13.44 38.93 -33.26
C TYR A 890 14.33 37.98 -32.46
N ASN A 891 14.76 36.86 -33.06
CA ASN A 891 15.87 36.08 -32.49
C ASN A 891 17.18 36.78 -32.87
N ASN A 892 17.83 37.37 -31.86
CA ASN A 892 19.05 38.15 -32.06
C ASN A 892 20.29 37.23 -32.31
N PRO A 893 21.45 37.79 -32.67
CA PRO A 893 22.68 37.00 -32.88
C PRO A 893 23.26 36.32 -31.62
N GLU A 894 22.69 36.55 -30.43
CA GLU A 894 23.02 35.84 -29.19
C GLU A 894 22.03 34.71 -28.87
N ASP A 895 21.18 34.33 -29.82
CA ASP A 895 20.16 33.29 -29.66
C ASP A 895 19.13 33.59 -28.54
N LYS A 896 18.86 34.89 -28.37
CA LYS A 896 17.84 35.44 -27.48
C LYS A 896 16.66 35.98 -28.27
N LEU A 897 15.46 35.51 -27.92
CA LEU A 897 14.21 36.02 -28.46
C LEU A 897 13.84 37.34 -27.77
N MET A 898 13.82 38.43 -28.55
CA MET A 898 13.57 39.79 -28.05
C MET A 898 12.28 40.36 -28.65
N PRO A 899 11.34 40.93 -27.87
CA PRO A 899 10.22 41.69 -28.42
C PRO A 899 10.75 42.94 -29.15
N ILE A 900 10.23 43.22 -30.35
CA ILE A 900 10.67 44.35 -31.19
C ILE A 900 9.55 45.34 -31.52
N ALA A 901 8.28 44.92 -31.43
CA ALA A 901 7.13 45.79 -31.63
C ALA A 901 5.83 45.13 -31.12
N ILE A 902 4.93 45.93 -30.56
CA ILE A 902 3.62 45.49 -30.05
C ILE A 902 2.52 46.41 -30.59
N GLN A 903 1.40 45.85 -31.02
CA GLN A 903 0.17 46.59 -31.34
C GLN A 903 -0.97 45.94 -30.54
N LEU A 904 -1.83 46.72 -29.89
CA LEU A 904 -2.77 46.16 -28.89
C LEU A 904 -4.08 45.66 -29.51
N GLU A 905 -4.55 46.30 -30.58
CA GLU A 905 -5.65 45.77 -31.41
C GLU A 905 -5.17 45.43 -32.83
N GLN A 906 -5.95 44.65 -33.58
CA GLN A 906 -5.57 44.15 -34.90
C GLN A 906 -5.44 45.24 -35.99
N GLN A 907 -6.18 46.34 -35.88
CA GLN A 907 -6.18 47.43 -36.86
C GLN A 907 -5.40 48.66 -36.38
N PRO A 908 -4.35 49.12 -37.10
CA PRO A 908 -3.56 50.29 -36.70
C PRO A 908 -4.37 51.58 -36.84
N SER A 909 -4.27 52.49 -35.86
CA SER A 909 -4.89 53.81 -35.90
C SER A 909 -4.16 54.81 -34.98
N GLU A 910 -4.50 56.09 -35.01
CA GLU A 910 -4.01 57.08 -34.03
C GLU A 910 -4.38 56.71 -32.57
N GLN A 911 -5.36 55.81 -32.37
CA GLN A 911 -5.83 55.34 -31.08
C GLN A 911 -5.31 53.92 -30.74
N ASN A 912 -4.57 53.28 -31.67
CA ASN A 912 -3.90 52.00 -31.49
C ASN A 912 -2.52 52.07 -32.20
N PRO A 913 -1.54 52.74 -31.57
CA PRO A 913 -0.19 52.86 -32.13
C PRO A 913 0.58 51.54 -32.04
N ILE A 914 1.67 51.46 -32.81
CA ILE A 914 2.68 50.40 -32.65
C ILE A 914 3.68 50.88 -31.60
N PHE A 915 3.73 50.19 -30.48
CA PHE A 915 4.71 50.40 -29.41
C PHE A 915 6.03 49.72 -29.76
N LEU A 916 7.15 50.38 -29.46
CA LEU A 916 8.51 49.95 -29.76
C LEU A 916 9.38 49.99 -28.48
N PRO A 917 10.48 49.21 -28.40
CA PRO A 917 11.46 49.31 -27.31
C PRO A 917 12.11 50.69 -27.13
N SER A 918 11.97 51.58 -28.12
CA SER A 918 12.45 52.97 -28.10
C SER A 918 11.46 53.98 -27.51
N ASP A 919 10.23 53.57 -27.23
CA ASP A 919 9.23 54.41 -26.56
C ASP A 919 9.53 54.54 -25.06
N SER A 920 8.66 55.19 -24.28
CA SER A 920 8.92 55.34 -22.84
C SER A 920 8.91 53.97 -22.13
N GLU A 921 9.75 53.81 -21.09
CA GLU A 921 9.82 52.56 -20.29
C GLU A 921 8.43 52.11 -19.83
N HIS A 922 7.56 53.06 -19.49
CA HIS A 922 6.22 52.79 -18.98
C HIS A 922 5.26 52.34 -20.10
N ASP A 923 5.29 52.97 -21.27
CA ASP A 923 4.45 52.59 -22.40
C ASP A 923 4.84 51.21 -22.95
N TRP A 924 6.15 50.95 -23.08
CA TRP A 924 6.66 49.65 -23.49
C TRP A 924 6.34 48.54 -22.47
N LEU A 925 6.44 48.83 -21.17
CA LEU A 925 6.08 47.88 -20.12
C LEU A 925 4.58 47.60 -20.07
N LEU A 926 3.73 48.61 -20.24
CA LEU A 926 2.27 48.45 -20.32
C LEU A 926 1.87 47.63 -21.56
N ALA A 927 2.47 47.89 -22.72
CA ALA A 927 2.24 47.11 -23.94
C ALA A 927 2.57 45.62 -23.71
N LYS A 928 3.71 45.32 -23.07
CA LYS A 928 4.07 43.96 -22.66
C LYS A 928 3.07 43.34 -21.68
N MET A 929 2.55 44.10 -20.71
CA MET A 929 1.55 43.61 -19.76
C MET A 929 0.22 43.24 -20.42
N PHE A 930 -0.27 44.03 -21.39
CA PHE A 930 -1.47 43.68 -22.17
C PHE A 930 -1.24 42.42 -23.03
N VAL A 931 -0.05 42.26 -23.62
CA VAL A 931 0.32 41.02 -24.32
C VAL A 931 0.34 39.80 -23.38
N ARG A 932 0.83 39.91 -22.13
CA ARG A 932 0.72 38.81 -21.14
C ARG A 932 -0.72 38.54 -20.72
N ASN A 933 -1.59 39.54 -20.66
CA ASN A 933 -3.01 39.36 -20.36
C ASN A 933 -3.75 38.62 -21.48
N ALA A 934 -3.48 38.99 -22.74
CA ALA A 934 -3.96 38.27 -23.92
C ALA A 934 -3.44 36.82 -23.94
N ASP A 935 -2.14 36.62 -23.73
CA ASP A 935 -1.51 35.30 -23.68
C ASP A 935 -2.11 34.40 -22.60
N PHE A 936 -2.24 34.90 -21.36
CA PHE A 936 -2.84 34.13 -20.28
C PHE A 936 -4.29 33.77 -20.60
N THR A 937 -5.06 34.70 -21.16
CA THR A 937 -6.46 34.46 -21.53
C THR A 937 -6.59 33.41 -22.63
N GLU A 938 -5.73 33.41 -23.63
CA GLU A 938 -5.74 32.39 -24.69
C GLU A 938 -5.17 31.04 -24.19
N HIS A 939 -4.10 31.05 -23.41
CA HIS A 939 -3.51 29.87 -22.76
C HIS A 939 -4.55 29.08 -21.96
N GLN A 940 -5.17 29.76 -20.99
CA GLN A 940 -6.12 29.17 -20.06
C GLN A 940 -7.30 28.53 -20.79
N ASN A 941 -7.82 29.18 -21.83
CA ASN A 941 -9.06 28.77 -22.47
C ASN A 941 -8.84 27.88 -23.69
N SER A 942 -7.95 28.26 -24.61
CA SER A 942 -7.76 27.56 -25.89
C SER A 942 -6.79 26.38 -25.79
N TYR A 943 -5.78 26.45 -24.92
CA TYR A 943 -4.71 25.45 -24.86
C TYR A 943 -4.81 24.53 -23.64
N HIS A 944 -5.09 25.08 -22.46
CA HIS A 944 -5.36 24.28 -21.26
C HIS A 944 -6.81 23.75 -21.28
N LEU A 945 -7.82 24.59 -21.03
CA LEU A 945 -9.21 24.15 -20.89
C LEU A 945 -9.78 23.47 -22.15
N LEU A 946 -9.58 24.00 -23.36
CA LEU A 946 -10.04 23.29 -24.56
C LEU A 946 -9.10 22.13 -24.92
N GLY A 947 -7.80 22.40 -25.04
CA GLY A 947 -6.81 21.49 -25.61
C GLY A 947 -6.51 20.24 -24.78
N THR A 948 -6.21 20.38 -23.49
CA THR A 948 -5.81 19.25 -22.62
C THR A 948 -6.97 18.68 -21.80
N HIS A 949 -8.16 19.24 -21.97
CA HIS A 949 -9.21 19.16 -20.97
C HIS A 949 -10.58 18.83 -21.58
N LEU A 950 -11.26 19.75 -22.27
CA LEU A 950 -12.55 19.47 -22.94
C LEU A 950 -12.37 18.43 -24.08
N LEU A 951 -11.29 18.52 -24.86
CA LEU A 951 -10.94 17.49 -25.84
C LEU A 951 -10.51 16.17 -25.18
N ALA A 952 -9.85 16.21 -24.03
CA ALA A 952 -9.52 15.00 -23.28
C ALA A 952 -10.76 14.31 -22.71
N GLU A 953 -11.78 15.07 -22.28
CA GLU A 953 -13.09 14.51 -21.94
C GLU A 953 -13.78 13.91 -23.16
N ALA A 954 -13.69 14.53 -24.34
CA ALA A 954 -14.23 13.94 -25.57
C ALA A 954 -13.50 12.64 -25.96
N PHE A 955 -12.17 12.60 -25.88
CA PHE A 955 -11.39 11.38 -26.10
C PHE A 955 -11.74 10.30 -25.07
N ALA A 956 -11.84 10.68 -23.79
CA ALA A 956 -12.26 9.78 -22.72
C ALA A 956 -13.67 9.26 -23.00
N MET A 957 -14.67 10.11 -23.19
CA MET A 957 -16.07 9.75 -23.44
C MET A 957 -16.26 8.84 -24.66
N ALA A 958 -15.62 9.15 -25.79
CA ALA A 958 -15.63 8.25 -26.95
C ALA A 958 -15.00 6.90 -26.60
N THR A 959 -13.89 6.91 -25.83
CA THR A 959 -13.28 5.70 -25.30
C THR A 959 -14.23 4.97 -24.35
N LEU A 960 -14.88 5.62 -23.37
CA LEU A 960 -15.75 4.97 -22.36
C LEU A 960 -17.05 4.40 -22.97
N ARG A 961 -17.51 4.98 -24.08
CA ARG A 961 -18.70 4.55 -24.82
C ARG A 961 -18.44 3.44 -25.82
N SER A 962 -17.17 3.20 -26.17
CA SER A 962 -16.76 2.17 -27.13
C SER A 962 -15.80 1.11 -26.52
N LEU A 963 -15.20 1.37 -25.35
CA LEU A 963 -14.16 0.59 -24.65
C LEU A 963 -14.21 0.83 -23.10
N PRO A 964 -13.60 0.00 -22.22
CA PRO A 964 -13.66 0.17 -20.75
C PRO A 964 -12.67 1.20 -20.11
N ILE A 965 -12.82 1.54 -18.81
CA ILE A 965 -12.78 2.93 -18.26
C ILE A 965 -11.74 3.26 -17.14
N MET A 966 -11.26 4.54 -16.99
CA MET A 966 -11.16 5.33 -15.70
C MET A 966 -10.58 6.81 -15.72
N HIS A 967 -11.43 7.81 -15.37
CA HIS A 967 -11.19 9.04 -14.51
C HIS A 967 -10.49 10.38 -15.06
N PRO A 968 -10.46 11.58 -14.36
CA PRO A 968 -11.13 12.86 -14.80
C PRO A 968 -10.49 14.28 -14.43
N LEU A 969 -11.28 15.39 -14.58
CA LEU A 969 -11.30 16.74 -13.88
C LEU A 969 -10.53 17.99 -14.39
N HIS A 970 -11.23 19.17 -14.41
CA HIS A 970 -10.77 20.52 -14.89
C HIS A 970 -11.13 21.73 -13.97
N LYS A 971 -10.64 22.96 -14.28
CA LYS A 971 -10.83 24.24 -13.53
C LYS A 971 -11.06 25.49 -14.43
N ASP A 972 -11.28 26.67 -13.82
CA ASP A 972 -12.06 27.84 -14.32
C ASP A 972 -11.25 29.15 -14.60
N THR A 973 -11.78 30.11 -15.39
CA THR A 973 -11.05 31.29 -15.95
C THR A 973 -11.85 32.63 -16.01
N THR A 974 -11.21 33.74 -16.42
CA THR A 974 -11.67 35.14 -16.24
C THR A 974 -12.79 35.67 -17.16
N LEU A 975 -13.18 34.99 -18.24
CA LEU A 975 -14.00 35.59 -19.31
C LEU A 975 -15.49 35.79 -19.00
N GLY A 976 -16.00 35.17 -17.93
CA GLY A 976 -17.44 35.03 -17.71
C GLY A 976 -18.08 34.06 -18.71
N LEU A 977 -19.27 33.53 -18.40
CA LEU A 977 -19.80 32.34 -19.08
C LEU A 977 -20.00 32.51 -20.59
N GLU A 978 -20.47 33.67 -21.07
CA GLU A 978 -20.72 33.88 -22.50
C GLU A 978 -19.46 34.22 -23.30
N GLY A 979 -18.52 34.98 -22.72
CA GLY A 979 -17.20 35.21 -23.33
C GLY A 979 -16.35 33.94 -23.41
N LEU A 980 -16.43 33.10 -22.38
CA LEU A 980 -15.82 31.77 -22.33
C LEU A 980 -16.37 30.88 -23.45
N LYS A 981 -17.70 30.76 -23.58
CA LYS A 981 -18.32 29.99 -24.67
C LYS A 981 -17.88 30.47 -26.04
N GLU A 982 -17.89 31.78 -26.30
CA GLU A 982 -17.53 32.35 -27.60
C GLU A 982 -16.05 32.09 -27.96
N LEU A 983 -15.12 32.28 -27.02
CA LEU A 983 -13.70 32.01 -27.28
C LEU A 983 -13.45 30.51 -27.53
N LEU A 984 -14.05 29.64 -26.72
CA LEU A 984 -13.93 28.18 -26.90
C LEU A 984 -14.48 27.74 -28.28
N LYS A 985 -15.59 28.34 -28.76
CA LYS A 985 -16.16 28.03 -30.10
C LYS A 985 -15.20 28.41 -31.21
N ARG A 986 -14.62 29.61 -31.15
CA ARG A 986 -13.65 30.11 -32.13
C ARG A 986 -12.42 29.20 -32.16
N ALA A 987 -11.82 28.95 -31.00
CA ALA A 987 -10.67 28.06 -30.88
C ALA A 987 -10.98 26.65 -31.42
N HIS A 988 -12.13 26.05 -31.05
CA HIS A 988 -12.55 24.74 -31.54
C HIS A 988 -12.72 24.69 -33.06
N SER A 989 -13.31 25.74 -33.66
CA SER A 989 -13.50 25.84 -35.11
C SER A 989 -12.19 25.89 -35.91
N GLU A 990 -11.09 26.29 -35.27
CA GLU A 990 -9.75 26.45 -35.84
C GLU A 990 -8.76 25.33 -35.47
N ILE A 991 -9.07 24.47 -34.50
CA ILE A 991 -8.17 23.37 -34.11
C ILE A 991 -8.03 22.36 -35.26
N THR A 992 -6.79 21.96 -35.52
CA THR A 992 -6.44 20.92 -36.50
C THR A 992 -5.67 19.78 -35.85
N TYR A 993 -5.63 18.62 -36.50
CA TYR A 993 -4.82 17.48 -36.07
C TYR A 993 -3.33 17.87 -35.98
N SER A 994 -2.86 18.72 -36.90
CA SER A 994 -1.51 19.29 -36.86
C SER A 994 -1.29 20.28 -35.71
N SER A 995 -2.33 20.91 -35.14
CA SER A 995 -2.16 21.81 -34.00
C SER A 995 -2.06 21.08 -32.66
N VAL A 996 -2.59 19.85 -32.55
CA VAL A 996 -2.46 18.99 -31.35
C VAL A 996 -1.36 17.93 -31.45
N CYS A 997 -0.92 17.56 -32.67
CA CYS A 997 0.24 16.71 -32.91
C CYS A 997 1.54 17.50 -32.76
N LEU A 998 2.30 17.30 -31.66
CA LEU A 998 3.50 18.09 -31.33
C LEU A 998 4.46 18.27 -32.52
N LEU A 999 4.80 17.17 -33.20
CA LEU A 999 5.76 17.18 -34.31
C LEU A 999 5.29 18.04 -35.49
N GLU A 1000 3.99 18.00 -35.81
CA GLU A 1000 3.42 18.80 -36.90
C GLU A 1000 3.20 20.25 -36.49
N ASN A 1001 2.89 20.51 -35.21
CA ASN A 1001 2.74 21.84 -34.65
C ASN A 1001 4.06 22.63 -34.73
N ILE A 1002 5.19 22.01 -34.34
CA ILE A 1002 6.53 22.61 -34.41
C ILE A 1002 6.90 23.00 -35.85
N VAL A 1003 6.65 22.11 -36.81
CA VAL A 1003 6.97 22.31 -38.24
C VAL A 1003 6.03 23.34 -38.87
N ALA A 1004 4.73 23.26 -38.62
CA ALA A 1004 3.75 24.21 -39.17
C ALA A 1004 3.99 25.66 -38.69
N ARG A 1005 4.55 25.84 -37.49
CA ARG A 1005 4.92 27.15 -36.92
C ARG A 1005 6.34 27.59 -37.26
N GLY A 1006 7.14 26.77 -37.95
CA GLY A 1006 8.50 27.09 -38.36
C GLY A 1006 9.51 27.20 -37.22
N LEU A 1007 9.34 26.38 -36.16
CA LEU A 1007 10.11 26.43 -34.90
C LEU A 1007 11.20 25.34 -34.81
N GLU A 1008 11.53 24.67 -35.92
CA GLU A 1008 12.51 23.58 -35.94
C GLU A 1008 13.94 24.06 -35.62
N SER A 1009 14.23 25.33 -35.95
CA SER A 1009 15.58 25.91 -35.90
C SER A 1009 15.79 26.92 -34.77
N ILE A 1010 14.78 27.23 -33.95
CA ILE A 1010 14.93 28.19 -32.85
C ILE A 1010 15.76 27.57 -31.69
N PRO A 1011 16.86 28.16 -31.25
CA PRO A 1011 17.68 27.64 -30.14
C PRO A 1011 16.99 27.84 -28.78
N ASN A 1012 17.46 27.11 -27.75
CA ASN A 1012 17.01 27.22 -26.36
C ASN A 1012 15.49 26.98 -26.15
N PHE A 1013 14.83 26.24 -27.04
CA PHE A 1013 13.42 25.88 -26.95
C PHE A 1013 13.29 24.50 -26.30
N TYR A 1014 13.50 24.45 -24.98
CA TYR A 1014 13.55 23.20 -24.21
C TYR A 1014 12.23 22.44 -24.24
N TYR A 1015 11.11 23.16 -24.33
CA TYR A 1015 9.79 22.55 -24.55
C TYR A 1015 9.74 21.64 -25.79
N ARG A 1016 10.33 22.07 -26.92
CA ARG A 1016 10.49 21.23 -28.11
C ARG A 1016 11.43 20.06 -27.83
N GLU A 1017 12.58 20.32 -27.22
CA GLU A 1017 13.64 19.32 -27.08
C GLU A 1017 13.25 18.16 -26.16
N ASP A 1018 12.65 18.45 -25.01
CA ASP A 1018 12.16 17.44 -24.07
C ASP A 1018 10.80 16.88 -24.52
N GLY A 1019 9.94 17.72 -25.10
CA GLY A 1019 8.69 17.28 -25.72
C GLY A 1019 8.93 16.24 -26.82
N LEU A 1020 9.92 16.44 -27.70
CA LEU A 1020 10.27 15.46 -28.75
C LEU A 1020 10.89 14.17 -28.19
N LYS A 1021 11.67 14.23 -27.09
CA LYS A 1021 12.17 13.02 -26.41
C LYS A 1021 11.01 12.19 -25.84
N LEU A 1022 10.08 12.85 -25.16
CA LEU A 1022 8.88 12.23 -24.59
C LEU A 1022 7.95 11.70 -25.70
N TRP A 1023 7.71 12.48 -26.75
CA TRP A 1023 6.95 12.06 -27.93
C TRP A 1023 7.55 10.82 -28.56
N ASN A 1024 8.87 10.77 -28.77
CA ASN A 1024 9.53 9.60 -29.35
C ASN A 1024 9.43 8.38 -28.43
N ALA A 1025 9.59 8.54 -27.11
CA ALA A 1025 9.42 7.44 -26.16
C ALA A 1025 7.98 6.89 -26.14
N ILE A 1026 6.98 7.78 -26.13
CA ILE A 1026 5.56 7.42 -26.24
C ILE A 1026 5.29 6.77 -27.59
N ASN A 1027 5.79 7.31 -28.69
CA ASN A 1027 5.62 6.76 -30.04
C ASN A 1027 6.22 5.36 -30.14
N SER A 1028 7.42 5.11 -29.61
CA SER A 1028 8.03 3.76 -29.60
C SER A 1028 7.22 2.77 -28.74
N PHE A 1029 6.67 3.22 -27.61
CA PHE A 1029 5.77 2.41 -26.79
C PHE A 1029 4.46 2.09 -27.51
N VAL A 1030 3.79 3.11 -28.08
CA VAL A 1030 2.54 2.97 -28.83
C VAL A 1030 2.76 2.13 -30.09
N GLN A 1031 3.87 2.31 -30.81
CA GLN A 1031 4.23 1.50 -31.96
C GLN A 1031 4.36 0.02 -31.59
N GLY A 1032 5.16 -0.30 -30.57
CA GLY A 1032 5.31 -1.69 -30.09
C GLY A 1032 4.01 -2.32 -29.58
N MET A 1033 3.04 -1.51 -29.14
CA MET A 1033 1.70 -1.96 -28.79
C MET A 1033 0.81 -2.13 -30.03
N VAL A 1034 0.63 -1.12 -30.87
CA VAL A 1034 -0.31 -1.15 -32.01
C VAL A 1034 0.12 -2.13 -33.10
N GLU A 1035 1.42 -2.26 -33.38
CA GLU A 1035 1.96 -3.26 -34.32
C GLU A 1035 1.80 -4.70 -33.80
N HIS A 1036 1.56 -4.90 -32.49
CA HIS A 1036 1.20 -6.20 -31.92
C HIS A 1036 -0.25 -6.61 -32.25
N PHE A 1037 -1.16 -5.63 -32.42
CA PHE A 1037 -2.59 -5.86 -32.66
C PHE A 1037 -2.98 -5.78 -34.14
N TYR A 1038 -2.38 -4.89 -34.92
CA TYR A 1038 -2.68 -4.72 -36.35
C TYR A 1038 -1.44 -5.06 -37.19
N SER A 1039 -1.48 -6.21 -37.86
CA SER A 1039 -0.38 -6.71 -38.68
C SER A 1039 -0.38 -6.15 -40.11
N SER A 1040 -1.45 -5.44 -40.50
CA SER A 1040 -1.57 -4.76 -41.79
C SER A 1040 -2.64 -3.66 -41.76
N ASP A 1041 -2.50 -2.69 -42.66
CA ASP A 1041 -3.48 -1.61 -42.88
C ASP A 1041 -4.90 -2.13 -43.16
N SER A 1042 -5.01 -3.27 -43.86
CA SER A 1042 -6.30 -3.94 -44.13
C SER A 1042 -7.01 -4.46 -42.88
N GLU A 1043 -6.32 -4.66 -41.76
CA GLU A 1043 -6.95 -5.03 -40.48
C GLU A 1043 -7.51 -3.79 -39.77
N VAL A 1044 -6.80 -2.66 -39.80
CA VAL A 1044 -7.26 -1.35 -39.31
C VAL A 1044 -8.54 -0.92 -40.03
N SER A 1045 -8.54 -0.93 -41.37
CA SER A 1045 -9.71 -0.56 -42.19
C SER A 1045 -10.96 -1.42 -41.96
N ARG A 1046 -10.85 -2.59 -41.32
CA ARG A 1046 -11.96 -3.54 -41.08
C ARG A 1046 -12.44 -3.58 -39.63
N ASP A 1047 -11.75 -2.92 -38.71
CA ASP A 1047 -12.11 -2.88 -37.30
C ASP A 1047 -13.22 -1.85 -37.04
N SER A 1048 -14.48 -2.29 -37.04
CA SER A 1048 -15.62 -1.39 -36.86
C SER A 1048 -15.65 -0.68 -35.51
N GLU A 1049 -15.08 -1.27 -34.45
CA GLU A 1049 -15.07 -0.63 -33.12
C GLU A 1049 -14.05 0.51 -33.08
N LEU A 1050 -12.87 0.30 -33.69
CA LEU A 1050 -11.88 1.35 -33.91
C LEU A 1050 -12.43 2.47 -34.80
N GLN A 1051 -13.16 2.12 -35.87
CA GLN A 1051 -13.79 3.11 -36.76
C GLN A 1051 -14.93 3.88 -36.08
N ASP A 1052 -15.79 3.21 -35.30
CA ASP A 1052 -16.84 3.86 -34.53
C ASP A 1052 -16.26 4.77 -33.44
N TRP A 1053 -15.15 4.37 -32.79
CA TRP A 1053 -14.44 5.19 -31.80
C TRP A 1053 -13.90 6.50 -32.38
N ILE A 1054 -13.14 6.43 -33.48
CA ILE A 1054 -12.58 7.64 -34.11
C ILE A 1054 -13.69 8.51 -34.74
N ASN A 1055 -14.75 7.89 -35.24
CA ASN A 1055 -15.91 8.62 -35.76
C ASN A 1055 -16.75 9.28 -34.66
N GLU A 1056 -16.92 8.68 -33.47
CA GLU A 1056 -17.53 9.37 -32.32
C GLU A 1056 -16.63 10.55 -31.86
N ILE A 1057 -15.30 10.43 -31.88
CA ILE A 1057 -14.38 11.56 -31.64
C ILE A 1057 -14.58 12.66 -32.70
N PHE A 1058 -14.67 12.30 -33.99
CA PHE A 1058 -14.87 13.28 -35.07
C PHE A 1058 -16.24 13.98 -34.98
N ILE A 1059 -17.32 13.23 -34.75
CA ILE A 1059 -18.69 13.76 -34.72
C ILE A 1059 -18.97 14.55 -33.44
N HIS A 1060 -18.49 14.11 -32.28
CA HIS A 1060 -18.85 14.72 -30.98
C HIS A 1060 -17.72 15.52 -30.35
N GLY A 1061 -16.47 15.10 -30.52
CA GLY A 1061 -15.28 15.88 -30.12
C GLY A 1061 -14.93 17.01 -31.09
N PHE A 1062 -15.17 16.82 -32.40
CA PHE A 1062 -14.86 17.80 -33.45
C PHE A 1062 -16.09 18.28 -34.26
N LEU A 1063 -17.31 17.98 -33.81
CA LEU A 1063 -18.58 18.45 -34.41
C LEU A 1063 -18.73 18.17 -35.91
N GLY A 1064 -18.10 17.11 -36.42
CA GLY A 1064 -18.10 16.79 -37.84
C GLY A 1064 -17.26 17.74 -38.72
N ASN A 1065 -16.42 18.59 -38.12
CA ASN A 1065 -15.65 19.61 -38.84
C ASN A 1065 -14.50 18.98 -39.65
N GLY A 1066 -14.75 18.69 -40.93
CA GLY A 1066 -13.76 18.14 -41.85
C GLY A 1066 -12.51 19.01 -42.07
N LYS A 1067 -12.52 20.29 -41.67
CA LYS A 1067 -11.32 21.16 -41.71
C LYS A 1067 -10.33 20.86 -40.59
N SER A 1068 -10.76 20.17 -39.52
CA SER A 1068 -9.86 19.78 -38.43
C SER A 1068 -8.78 18.80 -38.89
N GLY A 1069 -8.98 18.05 -39.98
CA GLY A 1069 -8.04 17.01 -40.40
C GLY A 1069 -7.90 15.85 -39.41
N ILE A 1070 -8.74 15.80 -38.37
CA ILE A 1070 -8.92 14.61 -37.54
C ILE A 1070 -9.53 13.54 -38.44
N PRO A 1071 -8.96 12.32 -38.50
CA PRO A 1071 -9.51 11.26 -39.31
C PRO A 1071 -10.96 10.97 -38.90
N GLN A 1072 -11.85 10.77 -39.88
CA GLN A 1072 -13.17 10.17 -39.64
C GLN A 1072 -13.07 8.64 -39.48
N ARG A 1073 -11.92 8.11 -39.89
CA ARG A 1073 -11.62 6.70 -40.10
C ARG A 1073 -10.11 6.54 -40.21
N PHE A 1074 -9.57 5.46 -39.67
CA PHE A 1074 -8.19 5.04 -39.91
C PHE A 1074 -8.15 4.01 -41.04
N ASP A 1075 -7.23 4.17 -42.00
CA ASP A 1075 -7.01 3.17 -43.04
C ASP A 1075 -5.61 2.55 -42.97
N THR A 1076 -4.70 3.07 -42.14
CA THR A 1076 -3.36 2.51 -41.93
C THR A 1076 -2.95 2.39 -40.46
N VAL A 1077 -2.09 1.41 -40.16
CA VAL A 1077 -1.50 1.19 -38.81
C VAL A 1077 -0.74 2.44 -38.33
N LYS A 1078 -0.07 3.12 -39.26
CA LYS A 1078 0.70 4.33 -39.00
C LYS A 1078 -0.16 5.50 -38.51
N GLU A 1079 -1.38 5.65 -39.02
CA GLU A 1079 -2.31 6.68 -38.56
C GLU A 1079 -2.79 6.42 -37.14
N VAL A 1080 -3.08 5.16 -36.79
CA VAL A 1080 -3.47 4.73 -35.44
C VAL A 1080 -2.35 5.01 -34.44
N ILE A 1081 -1.11 4.61 -34.74
CA ILE A 1081 0.08 4.87 -33.89
C ILE A 1081 0.22 6.37 -33.63
N LYS A 1082 0.18 7.18 -34.69
CA LYS A 1082 0.35 8.63 -34.61
C LYS A 1082 -0.77 9.27 -33.78
N PHE A 1083 -2.01 8.83 -33.95
CA PHE A 1083 -3.16 9.37 -33.24
C PHE A 1083 -3.15 9.01 -31.75
N ILE A 1084 -2.88 7.74 -31.39
CA ILE A 1084 -2.79 7.32 -29.98
C ILE A 1084 -1.60 7.99 -29.29
N THR A 1085 -0.46 8.15 -29.98
CA THR A 1085 0.69 8.93 -29.48
C THR A 1085 0.30 10.38 -29.20
N MET A 1086 -0.44 11.02 -30.12
CA MET A 1086 -0.97 12.38 -29.95
C MET A 1086 -1.89 12.49 -28.73
N VAL A 1087 -2.84 11.55 -28.55
CA VAL A 1087 -3.75 11.54 -27.39
C VAL A 1087 -2.95 11.39 -26.09
N ILE A 1088 -2.09 10.37 -25.98
CA ILE A 1088 -1.30 10.12 -24.76
C ILE A 1088 -0.41 11.31 -24.43
N PHE A 1089 0.28 11.89 -25.42
CA PHE A 1089 1.12 13.08 -25.21
C PHE A 1089 0.27 14.27 -24.72
N THR A 1090 -0.89 14.50 -25.32
CA THR A 1090 -1.79 15.61 -24.98
C THR A 1090 -2.32 15.50 -23.54
N VAL A 1091 -2.79 14.32 -23.13
CA VAL A 1091 -3.40 14.13 -21.79
C VAL A 1091 -2.37 13.96 -20.65
N SER A 1092 -1.08 13.80 -20.96
CA SER A 1092 -0.03 13.59 -19.95
C SER A 1092 1.07 14.64 -19.99
N ALA A 1093 1.94 14.62 -21.01
CA ALA A 1093 3.10 15.49 -21.13
C ALA A 1093 2.72 16.96 -21.40
N GLN A 1094 1.84 17.19 -22.39
CA GLN A 1094 1.31 18.52 -22.69
C GLN A 1094 0.53 19.06 -21.47
N HIS A 1095 -0.43 18.29 -20.93
CA HIS A 1095 -1.19 18.68 -19.73
C HIS A 1095 -0.28 19.07 -18.55
N SER A 1096 0.71 18.24 -18.23
CA SER A 1096 1.66 18.53 -17.14
C SER A 1096 2.44 19.82 -17.41
N ALA A 1097 2.87 20.05 -18.65
CA ALA A 1097 3.61 21.25 -19.01
C ALA A 1097 2.75 22.53 -18.96
N VAL A 1098 1.52 22.49 -19.49
CA VAL A 1098 0.62 23.66 -19.46
C VAL A 1098 0.10 23.97 -18.05
N SER A 1099 -0.17 22.94 -17.24
CA SER A 1099 -0.73 23.08 -15.88
C SER A 1099 0.34 23.43 -14.83
N MET A 1100 1.55 22.85 -14.90
CA MET A 1100 2.65 23.25 -14.01
C MET A 1100 3.22 24.64 -14.36
N GLY A 1101 2.92 25.16 -15.55
CA GLY A 1101 3.17 26.55 -15.92
C GLY A 1101 2.28 27.53 -15.15
N GLU A 1102 1.01 27.23 -14.91
CA GLU A 1102 0.01 28.20 -14.40
C GLU A 1102 0.29 28.74 -12.99
N VAL A 1103 1.06 28.00 -12.20
CA VAL A 1103 1.48 28.38 -10.84
C VAL A 1103 2.78 29.21 -10.86
N ARG A 1104 3.40 29.38 -12.04
CA ARG A 1104 4.66 30.12 -12.29
C ARG A 1104 4.40 31.44 -13.01
#